data_AF-A0A0W0Y5W6-F1
#
_entry.id   AF-A0A0W0Y5W6-F1
#
_cell.length_a   1.000
_cell.length_b   1.000
_cell.length_c   1.000
_cell.angle_alpha   90.00
_cell.angle_beta   90.00
_cell.angle_gamma   90.00
#
_symmetry.space_group_name_H-M   'P 1'
#
loop_
_entity.id
_entity.type
_entity.pdbx_description
1 polymer ?
#
loop_
_entity_poly.entity_id
_entity_poly.type
_entity_poly.pdbx_seq_one_letter_code
_entity_poly.pdbx_strand_id
1 'polypeptide(L)'
;MLDFNQLNLEKIGEKTGGKNKVGGFYRNTETGEEYFIKQPDDKAELLTELLAGLILQEFIKRGLVDKLHASSLICADVVQMPDGSYALIQPKVDFELLYKIINTGYRDGSDRDPKIEATDGPAYYMSLLNTSNSFGLSTTLMLSMLLGDYSVHSGNMVRMTKNIDGQVCYQYGKIDWGAAFRNYGKKENTDFIIYGYESIGAFNLKGITKAYFLNYRYNPGLFETMAERARQLNARLPPELLIDIIHTALNEMPADLLKTKKPGQPVSNDSPAIDSPIQQELPDSGEQKTLATLAKDTSINSFKTLRLGDKESTRELAQEMAAIMGGRLDKMETLKTPEDTYKDKARKLFLTAPDNSMHTSIYFPQKPDPSVWEEPFPILVKEFIKWTCKDEFGQINISAIVHQLNNYIDFWAQQGELFNLWGNKGQNQNIFTPFAPEIKTEALRGHAFLPQYREATLLRRMAYSYLHVDEAHPLGVFITHRIALYEGAIEGYVKTHQNSYWVLCQNAITEAQSIVNALQVLQKLQSSPDAPSLNEEHLKEFKEAVSKFLYHNKKLEESFQQLVPQKTDSEKYSSEFFYPFNEDELKALSEDQLATICLEELNARKVSSLLTRIASNDELYLKVQAALSKDVFTKRVDFPAGKTAELAKFYLFINIYKQFNVAETYLQKQEERLRMAEQLKKLDNNLQEEAQSLLQEADDRLLALHQLEVDYEQALEAFQSDISLSTLELLKSHYEMLPSDVKKSKEQSLEIAEKSLEQLQLETAYLLSLEKYEQTSTSEHFELLKTQYERLKEPQQVRHQASYQRALEKNDTQIRIADYQRKLSEFDQNNTLTNLSALDAAFQALPAEHKPFFQNNYDKAVKFMNFKELYDEISGDEVSVQRFLEISDQLLKKYASMDNEKKELYQGEYETLLEKAKHYQILLAKQVVSEETSVKEINPVLKKVFSNTALEGSQIELKLFKQQLLTDKQLWNAVKTSTVTLNPEIVTDLLTLKKFHDERVLKNHKNKYGNEYTDSLHRFYAQTLETRLSNRPINEQAEAMKKAAKKEFQPRHSTRRFIADLAMVLTTFFGGVFVGLGRKISGRSYFFSSAEVKTTREQDFDSLLNKEQKKTDEESAETLFKRPFSGE
;
A
#
# COMPACT_ATOMS: atom_id res chain seq x y z
N MET A 1 -11.19 -5.69 11.94
CA MET A 1 -11.47 -6.66 13.02
C MET A 1 -11.28 -5.90 14.33
N LEU A 2 -12.35 -5.64 15.08
CA LEU A 2 -12.28 -4.93 16.36
C LEU A 2 -12.45 -5.99 17.45
N ASP A 3 -11.42 -6.20 18.23
CA ASP A 3 -11.39 -7.23 19.28
C ASP A 3 -12.03 -6.63 20.54
N PHE A 4 -13.34 -6.86 20.72
CA PHE A 4 -14.11 -6.30 21.83
C PHE A 4 -14.10 -7.26 23.03
N ASN A 5 -12.91 -7.61 23.53
CA ASN A 5 -12.54 -8.36 24.76
C ASN A 5 -13.39 -9.55 25.27
N GLN A 6 -14.48 -9.96 24.60
CA GLN A 6 -15.37 -11.09 24.88
C GLN A 6 -16.16 -11.54 23.63
N LEU A 7 -16.28 -10.69 22.59
CA LEU A 7 -16.96 -11.02 21.34
C LEU A 7 -16.13 -10.55 20.13
N ASN A 8 -15.93 -11.46 19.16
CA ASN A 8 -15.24 -11.15 17.91
C ASN A 8 -16.21 -10.44 16.95
N LEU A 9 -16.30 -9.10 17.00
CA LEU A 9 -17.29 -8.34 16.23
C LEU A 9 -16.68 -7.59 15.03
N GLU A 10 -17.34 -7.70 13.88
CA GLU A 10 -17.05 -6.96 12.66
C GLU A 10 -18.15 -5.94 12.38
N LYS A 11 -17.80 -4.69 12.06
CA LYS A 11 -18.78 -3.65 11.73
C LYS A 11 -19.35 -3.91 10.34
N ILE A 12 -20.67 -4.02 10.23
CA ILE A 12 -21.39 -4.33 8.99
C ILE A 12 -22.28 -3.17 8.48
N GLY A 13 -22.43 -2.10 9.27
CA GLY A 13 -23.18 -0.93 8.83
C GLY A 13 -23.16 0.23 9.83
N GLU A 14 -23.46 1.42 9.34
CA GLU A 14 -23.67 2.62 10.15
C GLU A 14 -25.14 2.74 10.58
N LYS A 15 -25.39 3.51 11.65
CA LYS A 15 -26.75 3.94 11.99
C LYS A 15 -27.19 5.09 11.08
N THR A 16 -28.47 5.16 10.75
CA THR A 16 -29.05 6.23 9.91
C THR A 16 -29.70 7.38 10.72
N GLY A 17 -29.49 7.44 12.05
CA GLY A 17 -30.00 8.53 12.91
C GLY A 17 -29.62 8.42 14.41
N GLY A 18 -29.87 9.47 15.20
CA GLY A 18 -29.70 9.52 16.67
C GLY A 18 -28.45 10.26 17.19
N LYS A 19 -28.50 10.79 18.43
CA LYS A 19 -27.54 11.78 18.99
C LYS A 19 -26.14 11.25 19.38
N ASN A 20 -25.91 9.95 19.37
CA ASN A 20 -24.68 9.33 19.92
C ASN A 20 -23.47 9.43 18.98
N LYS A 21 -22.27 9.70 19.50
CA LYS A 21 -21.02 9.84 18.71
C LYS A 21 -20.54 8.56 18.03
N VAL A 22 -20.79 7.40 18.64
CA VAL A 22 -20.45 6.09 18.08
C VAL A 22 -21.71 5.22 18.08
N GLY A 23 -22.12 4.74 16.91
CA GLY A 23 -23.13 3.70 16.84
C GLY A 23 -23.27 3.10 15.45
N GLY A 24 -23.52 1.79 15.40
CA GLY A 24 -23.57 1.03 14.16
C GLY A 24 -23.99 -0.42 14.37
N PHE A 25 -24.09 -1.16 13.28
CA PHE A 25 -24.42 -2.57 13.25
C PHE A 25 -23.14 -3.40 13.15
N TYR A 26 -23.07 -4.45 13.95
CA TYR A 26 -21.92 -5.34 14.08
C TYR A 26 -22.37 -6.79 13.94
N ARG A 27 -21.48 -7.67 13.47
CA ARG A 27 -21.71 -9.11 13.36
C ARG A 27 -20.61 -9.84 14.11
N ASN A 28 -20.99 -10.81 14.95
CA ASN A 28 -20.06 -11.74 15.55
C ASN A 28 -19.52 -12.69 14.48
N THR A 29 -18.21 -12.72 14.28
CA THR A 29 -17.56 -13.50 13.23
C THR A 29 -17.53 -15.00 13.54
N GLU A 30 -17.73 -15.40 14.78
CA GLU A 30 -17.79 -16.80 15.21
C GLU A 30 -19.22 -17.35 15.18
N THR A 31 -20.18 -16.61 15.74
CA THR A 31 -21.58 -17.07 15.86
C THR A 31 -22.47 -16.63 14.71
N GLY A 32 -22.05 -15.60 13.95
CA GLY A 32 -22.86 -14.96 12.92
C GLY A 32 -23.95 -14.02 13.46
N GLU A 33 -24.08 -13.89 14.78
CA GLU A 33 -25.11 -13.05 15.41
C GLU A 33 -24.86 -11.56 15.18
N GLU A 34 -25.93 -10.81 14.91
CA GLU A 34 -25.83 -9.37 14.64
C GLU A 34 -26.30 -8.55 15.85
N TYR A 35 -25.59 -7.44 16.08
CA TYR A 35 -25.81 -6.54 17.20
C TYR A 35 -25.86 -5.09 16.71
N PHE A 36 -26.58 -4.26 17.45
CA PHE A 36 -26.46 -2.82 17.38
C PHE A 36 -25.67 -2.35 18.60
N ILE A 37 -24.61 -1.58 18.37
CA ILE A 37 -23.82 -0.97 19.44
C ILE A 37 -24.07 0.52 19.41
N LYS A 38 -24.37 1.12 20.58
CA LYS A 38 -24.43 2.57 20.78
C LYS A 38 -23.61 2.97 21.98
N GLN A 39 -22.84 4.05 21.86
CA GLN A 39 -22.12 4.65 22.98
C GLN A 39 -22.80 5.96 23.39
N PRO A 40 -23.55 6.01 24.50
CA PRO A 40 -24.13 7.25 25.02
C PRO A 40 -23.04 8.26 25.39
N ASP A 41 -23.28 9.55 25.08
CA ASP A 41 -22.38 10.64 25.49
C ASP A 41 -22.46 10.93 27.01
N ASP A 42 -23.61 10.62 27.63
CA ASP A 42 -23.84 10.75 29.07
C ASP A 42 -23.66 9.40 29.78
N LYS A 43 -22.70 9.34 30.70
CA LYS A 43 -22.45 8.16 31.53
C LYS A 43 -23.63 7.81 32.45
N ALA A 44 -24.46 8.79 32.82
CA ALA A 44 -25.68 8.53 33.58
C ALA A 44 -26.69 7.74 32.74
N GLU A 45 -26.88 8.10 31.47
CA GLU A 45 -27.74 7.39 30.53
C GLU A 45 -27.21 5.99 30.21
N LEU A 46 -25.89 5.84 30.05
CA LEU A 46 -25.23 4.53 29.92
C LEU A 46 -25.58 3.61 31.09
N LEU A 47 -25.47 4.10 32.34
CA LEU A 47 -25.75 3.29 33.52
C LEU A 47 -27.24 2.95 33.66
N THR A 48 -28.14 3.91 33.48
CA THR A 48 -29.58 3.67 33.69
C THR A 48 -30.17 2.75 32.63
N GLU A 49 -29.75 2.87 31.38
CA GLU A 49 -30.21 1.99 30.31
C GLU A 49 -29.65 0.57 30.48
N LEU A 50 -28.37 0.42 30.85
CA LEU A 50 -27.78 -0.88 31.18
C LEU A 50 -28.51 -1.53 32.36
N LEU A 51 -28.78 -0.77 33.43
CA LEU A 51 -29.48 -1.28 34.62
C LEU A 51 -30.88 -1.79 34.27
N ALA A 52 -31.62 -1.04 33.46
CA ALA A 52 -32.93 -1.45 32.99
C ALA A 52 -32.86 -2.75 32.18
N GLY A 53 -31.87 -2.86 31.30
CA GLY A 53 -31.63 -4.07 30.51
C GLY A 53 -31.31 -5.29 31.38
N LEU A 54 -30.37 -5.17 32.30
CA LEU A 54 -29.96 -6.27 33.18
C LEU A 54 -31.08 -6.73 34.13
N ILE A 55 -31.90 -5.81 34.66
CA ILE A 55 -33.07 -6.17 35.46
C ILE A 55 -34.10 -6.97 34.63
N LEU A 56 -34.37 -6.56 33.39
CA LEU A 56 -35.27 -7.28 32.50
C LEU A 56 -34.70 -8.64 32.08
N GLN A 57 -33.39 -8.74 31.87
CA GLN A 57 -32.71 -10.01 31.64
C GLN A 57 -32.84 -10.94 32.84
N GLU A 58 -32.69 -10.44 34.08
CA GLU A 58 -32.90 -11.24 35.30
C GLU A 58 -34.35 -11.72 35.43
N PHE A 59 -35.34 -10.89 35.05
CA PHE A 59 -36.73 -11.32 34.99
C PHE A 59 -36.94 -12.47 33.99
N ILE A 60 -36.28 -12.44 32.83
CA ILE A 60 -36.30 -13.52 31.84
C ILE A 60 -35.58 -14.77 32.38
N LYS A 61 -34.35 -14.64 32.88
CA LYS A 61 -33.51 -15.73 33.40
C LYS A 61 -34.22 -16.51 34.51
N ARG A 62 -34.91 -15.79 35.41
CA ARG A 62 -35.65 -16.37 36.55
C ARG A 62 -37.06 -16.84 36.18
N GLY A 63 -37.44 -16.75 34.90
CA GLY A 63 -38.74 -17.19 34.38
C GLY A 63 -39.92 -16.35 34.86
N LEU A 64 -39.68 -15.15 35.37
CA LEU A 64 -40.73 -14.21 35.81
C LEU A 64 -41.50 -13.64 34.62
N VAL A 65 -40.86 -13.59 33.45
CA VAL A 65 -41.48 -13.34 32.14
C VAL A 65 -41.46 -14.65 31.32
N ASP A 66 -42.58 -14.95 30.65
CA ASP A 66 -42.65 -16.12 29.76
C ASP A 66 -41.59 -16.02 28.65
N LYS A 67 -40.95 -17.15 28.31
CA LYS A 67 -39.97 -17.23 27.21
C LYS A 67 -40.54 -16.72 25.89
N LEU A 68 -41.84 -16.88 25.65
CA LEU A 68 -42.51 -16.35 24.46
C LEU A 68 -42.44 -14.81 24.40
N HIS A 69 -42.47 -14.14 25.56
CA HIS A 69 -42.39 -12.68 25.68
C HIS A 69 -40.96 -12.15 25.80
N ALA A 70 -39.95 -13.00 25.97
CA ALA A 70 -38.56 -12.56 26.15
C ALA A 70 -38.07 -11.69 24.97
N SER A 71 -38.43 -12.05 23.74
CA SER A 71 -38.07 -11.27 22.55
C SER A 71 -38.81 -9.93 22.41
N SER A 72 -39.85 -9.67 23.21
CA SER A 72 -40.51 -8.36 23.30
C SER A 72 -39.68 -7.34 24.08
N LEU A 73 -38.65 -7.79 24.79
CA LEU A 73 -37.78 -6.99 25.64
C LEU A 73 -36.43 -6.88 24.95
N ILE A 74 -36.32 -5.94 24.00
CA ILE A 74 -35.07 -5.65 23.29
C ILE A 74 -34.26 -4.72 24.19
N CYS A 75 -33.37 -5.32 24.96
CA CYS A 75 -32.62 -4.66 26.02
C CYS A 75 -31.14 -4.55 25.65
N ALA A 76 -30.50 -3.50 26.14
CA ALA A 76 -29.06 -3.34 26.04
C ALA A 76 -28.33 -4.13 27.13
N ASP A 77 -27.16 -4.63 26.76
CA ASP A 77 -26.10 -5.13 27.62
C ASP A 77 -24.86 -4.22 27.46
N VAL A 78 -23.76 -4.51 28.13
CA VAL A 78 -22.52 -3.73 28.05
C VAL A 78 -21.45 -4.45 27.23
N VAL A 79 -20.69 -3.67 26.45
CA VAL A 79 -19.48 -4.13 25.76
C VAL A 79 -18.34 -3.15 26.04
N GLN A 80 -17.14 -3.67 26.24
CA GLN A 80 -15.94 -2.85 26.38
C GLN A 80 -15.36 -2.53 24.99
N MET A 81 -15.15 -1.24 24.74
CA MET A 81 -14.55 -0.70 23.52
C MET A 81 -13.02 -0.87 23.55
N PRO A 82 -12.32 -0.84 22.39
CA PRO A 82 -10.86 -1.01 22.33
C PRO A 82 -10.05 0.04 23.09
N ASP A 83 -10.61 1.23 23.29
CA ASP A 83 -10.01 2.31 24.11
C ASP A 83 -10.21 2.08 25.63
N GLY A 84 -10.84 0.97 26.01
CA GLY A 84 -11.17 0.61 27.37
C GLY A 84 -12.36 1.37 27.96
N SER A 85 -13.10 2.13 27.15
CA SER A 85 -14.41 2.71 27.49
C SER A 85 -15.54 1.68 27.30
N TYR A 86 -16.78 2.02 27.66
CA TYR A 86 -17.93 1.13 27.56
C TYR A 86 -19.00 1.68 26.63
N ALA A 87 -19.69 0.77 25.94
CA ALA A 87 -20.84 1.04 25.10
C ALA A 87 -21.97 0.05 25.42
N LEU A 88 -23.18 0.37 24.96
CA LEU A 88 -24.34 -0.50 25.04
C LEU A 88 -24.40 -1.38 23.78
N ILE A 89 -24.50 -2.69 23.97
CA ILE A 89 -24.70 -3.67 22.90
C ILE A 89 -26.10 -4.27 23.02
N GLN A 90 -26.87 -4.28 21.93
CA GLN A 90 -28.19 -4.90 21.89
C GLN A 90 -28.29 -5.85 20.70
N PRO A 91 -29.03 -6.98 20.80
CA PRO A 91 -29.28 -7.84 19.65
C PRO A 91 -29.95 -7.07 18.51
N LYS A 92 -29.53 -7.31 17.27
CA LYS A 92 -30.22 -6.77 16.10
C LYS A 92 -31.46 -7.63 15.84
N VAL A 93 -32.63 -7.01 15.96
CA VAL A 93 -33.92 -7.66 15.75
C VAL A 93 -34.62 -7.00 14.58
N ASP A 94 -35.19 -7.81 13.68
CA ASP A 94 -36.04 -7.29 12.60
C ASP A 94 -37.42 -6.92 13.15
N PHE A 95 -37.76 -5.64 13.04
CA PHE A 95 -39.03 -5.11 13.52
C PHE A 95 -39.52 -3.94 12.68
N GLU A 96 -40.81 -3.64 12.81
CA GLU A 96 -41.45 -2.44 12.29
C GLU A 96 -41.75 -1.47 13.45
N LEU A 97 -41.42 -0.19 13.29
CA LEU A 97 -41.75 0.85 14.26
C LEU A 97 -43.26 1.09 14.27
N LEU A 98 -43.84 1.30 15.46
CA LEU A 98 -45.29 1.40 15.62
C LEU A 98 -45.90 2.56 14.83
N TYR A 99 -45.22 3.70 14.71
CA TYR A 99 -45.77 4.86 13.97
C TYR A 99 -45.99 4.57 12.48
N LYS A 100 -45.24 3.60 11.94
CA LYS A 100 -45.42 3.11 10.56
C LYS A 100 -46.67 2.23 10.48
N ILE A 101 -46.96 1.48 11.54
CA ILE A 101 -48.11 0.56 11.62
C ILE A 101 -49.41 1.33 11.84
N ILE A 102 -49.38 2.34 12.71
CA ILE A 102 -50.56 3.13 13.08
C ILE A 102 -50.68 4.44 12.28
N ASN A 103 -49.74 4.67 11.36
CA ASN A 103 -49.67 5.83 10.46
C ASN A 103 -49.70 7.20 11.18
N THR A 104 -48.95 7.29 12.28
CA THR A 104 -48.72 8.54 13.03
C THR A 104 -47.33 9.12 12.78
N GLY A 105 -46.60 8.59 11.80
CA GLY A 105 -45.33 9.12 11.32
C GLY A 105 -45.44 10.57 10.86
N TYR A 106 -44.34 11.31 10.97
CA TYR A 106 -44.14 12.46 10.10
C TYR A 106 -44.29 12.02 8.64
N ARG A 107 -44.64 13.00 7.80
CA ARG A 107 -44.75 12.86 6.34
C ARG A 107 -43.59 12.04 5.74
N ASP A 108 -42.41 12.19 6.33
CA ASP A 108 -41.13 11.69 5.84
C ASP A 108 -40.76 10.28 6.27
N GLY A 109 -41.57 9.65 7.12
CA GLY A 109 -41.27 8.34 7.66
C GLY A 109 -39.96 8.32 8.46
N SER A 110 -39.42 9.48 8.83
CA SER A 110 -38.20 9.62 9.63
C SER A 110 -38.46 9.20 11.07
N ASP A 111 -39.55 9.69 11.64
CA ASP A 111 -39.99 9.44 13.01
C ASP A 111 -41.50 9.67 13.14
N ARG A 112 -42.06 9.45 14.32
CA ARG A 112 -43.44 9.78 14.69
C ARG A 112 -43.69 11.30 14.70
N ASP A 113 -44.92 11.72 14.43
CA ASP A 113 -45.40 13.09 14.67
C ASP A 113 -45.91 13.22 16.12
N PRO A 114 -45.19 13.91 17.01
CA PRO A 114 -45.59 14.07 18.41
C PRO A 114 -46.87 14.86 18.59
N LYS A 115 -47.23 15.75 17.64
CA LYS A 115 -48.45 16.57 17.74
C LYS A 115 -49.68 15.75 17.40
N ILE A 116 -49.63 14.96 16.33
CA ILE A 116 -50.72 14.04 15.95
C ILE A 116 -50.99 13.06 17.09
N GLU A 117 -49.94 12.49 17.66
CA GLU A 117 -50.10 11.57 18.79
C GLU A 117 -50.59 12.26 20.06
N ALA A 118 -50.20 13.51 20.30
CA ALA A 118 -50.68 14.29 21.42
C ALA A 118 -52.17 14.64 21.32
N THR A 119 -52.67 14.95 20.11
CA THR A 119 -54.06 15.38 19.90
C THR A 119 -55.02 14.20 19.70
N ASP A 120 -54.58 13.18 18.96
CA ASP A 120 -55.45 12.11 18.45
C ASP A 120 -54.87 10.71 18.63
N GLY A 121 -53.73 10.57 19.32
CA GLY A 121 -53.06 9.29 19.58
C GLY A 121 -53.99 8.13 19.99
N PRO A 122 -54.90 8.30 20.97
CA PRO A 122 -55.83 7.25 21.36
C PRO A 122 -56.62 6.60 20.22
N ALA A 123 -57.04 7.36 19.22
CA ALA A 123 -57.78 6.83 18.07
C ALA A 123 -56.85 6.05 17.12
N TYR A 124 -55.65 6.56 16.85
CA TYR A 124 -54.69 5.88 15.96
C TYR A 124 -54.18 4.56 16.56
N TYR A 125 -53.92 4.52 17.86
CA TYR A 125 -53.42 3.34 18.56
C TYR A 125 -54.48 2.23 18.69
N MET A 126 -55.77 2.50 18.41
CA MET A 126 -56.79 1.44 18.27
C MET A 126 -56.50 0.51 17.08
N SER A 127 -55.75 0.97 16.08
CA SER A 127 -55.37 0.11 14.94
C SER A 127 -54.52 -1.09 15.36
N LEU A 128 -53.91 -1.07 16.56
CA LEU A 128 -53.21 -2.21 17.14
C LEU A 128 -54.13 -3.42 17.39
N LEU A 129 -55.45 -3.18 17.54
CA LEU A 129 -56.49 -4.19 17.70
C LEU A 129 -56.76 -4.99 16.41
N ASN A 130 -56.38 -4.46 15.24
CA ASN A 130 -56.64 -5.07 13.93
C ASN A 130 -55.74 -6.27 13.63
N THR A 131 -54.83 -6.59 14.53
CA THR A 131 -53.83 -7.65 14.35
C THR A 131 -54.30 -8.92 15.04
N SER A 132 -55.01 -9.78 14.30
CA SER A 132 -55.29 -11.15 14.77
C SER A 132 -53.97 -11.88 15.09
N ASN A 133 -53.96 -12.74 16.10
CA ASN A 133 -52.77 -13.45 16.58
C ASN A 133 -51.61 -12.53 17.02
N SER A 134 -51.91 -11.50 17.81
CA SER A 134 -50.90 -10.60 18.40
C SER A 134 -50.75 -10.77 19.91
N PHE A 135 -49.53 -10.55 20.42
CA PHE A 135 -49.22 -10.66 21.85
C PHE A 135 -48.04 -9.75 22.25
N GLY A 136 -47.78 -9.64 23.56
CA GLY A 136 -46.62 -8.92 24.11
C GLY A 136 -46.90 -7.47 24.53
N LEU A 137 -47.88 -6.78 23.92
CA LEU A 137 -48.13 -5.35 24.16
C LEU A 137 -48.37 -5.02 25.64
N SER A 138 -49.27 -5.74 26.31
CA SER A 138 -49.57 -5.53 27.74
C SER A 138 -48.36 -5.79 28.64
N THR A 139 -47.56 -6.82 28.31
CA THR A 139 -46.37 -7.19 29.09
C THR A 139 -45.29 -6.13 28.97
N THR A 140 -45.00 -5.68 27.75
CA THR A 140 -44.03 -4.62 27.48
C THR A 140 -44.44 -3.29 28.12
N LEU A 141 -45.70 -2.88 27.99
CA LEU A 141 -46.19 -1.64 28.59
C LEU A 141 -46.17 -1.69 30.13
N MET A 142 -46.55 -2.84 30.72
CA MET A 142 -46.49 -3.03 32.17
C MET A 142 -45.04 -2.94 32.69
N LEU A 143 -44.09 -3.62 32.03
CA LEU A 143 -42.68 -3.59 32.42
C LEU A 143 -42.04 -2.20 32.20
N SER A 144 -42.41 -1.49 31.13
CA SER A 144 -42.01 -0.09 30.91
C SER A 144 -42.52 0.81 32.02
N MET A 145 -43.79 0.67 32.40
CA MET A 145 -44.34 1.38 33.52
C MET A 145 -43.63 0.99 34.83
N LEU A 146 -43.23 -0.27 35.00
CA LEU A 146 -42.62 -0.76 36.24
C LEU A 146 -41.27 -0.09 36.49
N LEU A 147 -40.45 -0.03 35.45
CA LEU A 147 -39.14 0.64 35.46
C LEU A 147 -39.23 2.19 35.41
N GLY A 148 -40.43 2.74 35.32
CA GLY A 148 -40.64 4.19 35.18
C GLY A 148 -40.17 4.74 33.83
N ASP A 149 -40.11 3.89 32.81
CA ASP A 149 -39.88 4.29 31.43
C ASP A 149 -41.22 4.67 30.78
N TYR A 150 -41.47 5.97 30.76
CA TYR A 150 -42.68 6.54 30.17
C TYR A 150 -42.57 6.79 28.66
N SER A 151 -41.43 6.48 28.02
CA SER A 151 -41.19 6.71 26.59
C SER A 151 -41.79 5.60 25.71
N VAL A 152 -43.06 5.25 25.97
CA VAL A 152 -43.82 4.19 25.26
C VAL A 152 -44.53 4.69 24.01
N HIS A 153 -43.99 5.73 23.38
CA HIS A 153 -44.51 6.26 22.13
C HIS A 153 -44.18 5.35 20.95
N SER A 154 -44.86 5.59 19.85
CA SER A 154 -44.80 4.78 18.63
C SER A 154 -43.42 4.66 17.96
N GLY A 155 -42.49 5.57 18.28
CA GLY A 155 -41.07 5.50 17.85
C GLY A 155 -40.20 4.54 18.65
N ASN A 156 -40.59 4.15 19.87
CA ASN A 156 -39.84 3.20 20.70
C ASN A 156 -40.58 1.86 20.82
N MET A 157 -41.85 1.82 20.47
CA MET A 157 -42.65 0.61 20.42
C MET A 157 -42.54 0.00 19.03
N VAL A 158 -42.44 -1.33 18.97
CA VAL A 158 -42.15 -2.06 17.74
C VAL A 158 -43.02 -3.29 17.59
N ARG A 159 -43.17 -3.78 16.37
CA ARG A 159 -43.82 -5.06 16.05
C ARG A 159 -42.85 -5.95 15.30
N MET A 160 -42.66 -7.16 15.82
CA MET A 160 -41.94 -8.23 15.15
C MET A 160 -42.92 -9.21 14.52
N THR A 161 -42.54 -9.79 13.39
CA THR A 161 -43.30 -10.87 12.75
C THR A 161 -42.69 -12.21 13.15
N LYS A 162 -43.50 -13.10 13.73
CA LYS A 162 -43.10 -14.45 14.13
C LYS A 162 -43.92 -15.49 13.37
N ASN A 163 -43.32 -16.64 13.09
CA ASN A 163 -44.02 -17.80 12.59
C ASN A 163 -44.06 -18.84 13.72
N ILE A 164 -45.25 -19.08 14.29
CA ILE A 164 -45.47 -20.02 15.40
C ILE A 164 -46.42 -21.08 14.86
N ASP A 165 -45.96 -22.34 14.84
CA ASP A 165 -46.74 -23.50 14.37
C ASP A 165 -47.38 -23.32 12.97
N GLY A 166 -46.68 -22.61 12.07
CA GLY A 166 -47.16 -22.36 10.70
C GLY A 166 -48.12 -21.17 10.57
N GLN A 167 -48.42 -20.46 11.66
CA GLN A 167 -49.23 -19.23 11.67
C GLN A 167 -48.34 -18.01 11.86
N VAL A 168 -48.62 -16.96 11.07
CA VAL A 168 -48.00 -15.65 11.26
C VAL A 168 -48.63 -14.99 12.48
N CYS A 169 -47.82 -14.76 13.51
CA CYS A 169 -48.17 -14.07 14.73
C CYS A 169 -47.37 -12.78 14.86
N TYR A 170 -47.95 -11.76 15.47
CA TYR A 170 -47.32 -10.46 15.63
C TYR A 170 -46.98 -10.20 17.09
N GLN A 171 -45.71 -9.93 17.36
CA GLN A 171 -45.24 -9.71 18.71
C GLN A 171 -44.88 -8.25 18.90
N TYR A 172 -45.56 -7.58 19.82
CA TYR A 172 -45.20 -6.22 20.21
C TYR A 172 -44.04 -6.24 21.19
N GLY A 173 -43.12 -5.30 21.02
CA GLY A 173 -41.96 -5.11 21.87
C GLY A 173 -41.60 -3.64 22.01
N LYS A 174 -40.54 -3.38 22.76
CA LYS A 174 -39.99 -2.05 22.95
C LYS A 174 -38.48 -2.07 22.76
N ILE A 175 -38.00 -1.07 22.04
CA ILE A 175 -36.58 -0.71 21.93
C ILE A 175 -36.29 0.51 22.81
N ASP A 176 -35.02 0.75 23.08
CA ASP A 176 -34.50 1.94 23.76
C ASP A 176 -35.12 2.22 25.15
N TRP A 177 -34.44 1.75 26.19
CA TRP A 177 -34.88 1.88 27.59
C TRP A 177 -34.21 3.04 28.32
N GLY A 178 -33.59 3.98 27.59
CA GLY A 178 -32.86 5.13 28.16
C GLY A 178 -33.71 6.15 28.93
N ALA A 179 -35.03 5.98 28.97
CA ALA A 179 -35.93 6.78 29.80
C ALA A 179 -36.31 6.11 31.14
N ALA A 180 -35.83 4.89 31.40
CA ALA A 180 -36.01 4.20 32.66
C ALA A 180 -35.44 5.03 33.84
N PHE A 181 -36.08 4.87 35.00
CA PHE A 181 -35.71 5.48 36.27
C PHE A 181 -35.71 7.03 36.32
N ARG A 182 -36.19 7.75 35.29
CA ARG A 182 -36.30 9.22 35.35
C ARG A 182 -37.34 9.65 36.40
N ASN A 183 -36.91 10.48 37.35
CA ASN A 183 -37.68 10.91 38.52
C ASN A 183 -38.32 9.73 39.31
N TYR A 184 -37.71 8.54 39.28
CA TYR A 184 -38.28 7.30 39.82
C TYR A 184 -38.65 7.37 41.30
N GLY A 185 -37.78 7.99 42.11
CA GLY A 185 -37.97 8.12 43.56
C GLY A 185 -38.97 9.21 43.98
N LYS A 186 -39.54 9.97 43.04
CA LYS A 186 -40.59 10.95 43.37
C LYS A 186 -41.91 10.24 43.59
N LYS A 187 -42.55 10.54 44.72
CA LYS A 187 -43.80 9.91 45.13
C LYS A 187 -44.90 10.08 44.08
N GLU A 188 -44.98 11.23 43.43
CA GLU A 188 -45.97 11.52 42.38
C GLU A 188 -45.82 10.59 41.16
N ASN A 189 -44.61 10.12 40.86
CA ASN A 189 -44.35 9.19 39.75
C ASN A 189 -44.92 7.79 40.05
N THR A 190 -45.12 7.44 41.32
CA THR A 190 -45.76 6.19 41.78
C THR A 190 -47.25 6.39 42.04
N ASP A 191 -47.65 7.49 42.69
CA ASP A 191 -49.06 7.78 42.99
C ASP A 191 -49.89 8.01 41.70
N PHE A 192 -49.29 8.67 40.70
CA PHE A 192 -49.87 8.92 39.37
C PHE A 192 -49.19 8.06 38.30
N ILE A 193 -49.11 6.75 38.52
CA ILE A 193 -48.29 5.82 37.74
C ILE A 193 -48.50 5.80 36.22
N ILE A 194 -49.63 6.34 35.72
CA ILE A 194 -49.92 6.48 34.27
C ILE A 194 -49.22 7.70 33.67
N TYR A 195 -48.93 8.71 34.48
CA TYR A 195 -48.32 9.98 34.10
C TYR A 195 -46.86 10.00 34.54
N GLY A 196 -45.93 10.16 33.61
CA GLY A 196 -44.55 10.43 33.99
C GLY A 196 -44.45 11.79 34.69
N TYR A 197 -43.62 11.93 35.73
CA TYR A 197 -43.49 13.17 36.50
C TYR A 197 -43.36 14.45 35.63
N GLU A 198 -42.65 14.38 34.49
CA GLU A 198 -42.50 15.48 33.53
C GLU A 198 -43.80 16.02 32.94
N SER A 199 -44.91 15.28 33.07
CA SER A 199 -46.24 15.60 32.55
C SER A 199 -47.20 16.16 33.61
N ILE A 200 -46.78 16.22 34.88
CA ILE A 200 -47.63 16.63 36.01
C ILE A 200 -47.59 18.16 36.18
N GLY A 201 -48.76 18.81 36.37
CA GLY A 201 -48.91 20.25 36.66
C GLY A 201 -49.85 21.01 35.71
N ALA A 202 -50.71 21.89 36.25
CA ALA A 202 -51.82 22.54 35.52
C ALA A 202 -51.42 23.49 34.37
N PHE A 203 -50.15 23.86 34.24
CA PHE A 203 -49.62 24.76 33.20
C PHE A 203 -48.46 24.15 32.38
N ASN A 204 -48.32 22.83 32.41
CA ASN A 204 -47.20 22.14 31.78
C ASN A 204 -47.55 21.69 30.34
N LEU A 205 -47.11 22.46 29.33
CA LEU A 205 -47.25 22.14 27.90
C LEU A 205 -46.64 20.76 27.52
N LYS A 206 -45.69 20.24 28.30
CA LYS A 206 -45.14 18.89 28.10
C LYS A 206 -46.13 17.79 28.48
N GLY A 207 -47.14 18.09 29.31
CA GLY A 207 -48.20 17.15 29.66
C GLY A 207 -49.08 16.76 28.47
N ILE A 208 -49.27 17.68 27.53
CA ILE A 208 -50.03 17.44 26.28
C ILE A 208 -49.26 16.53 25.33
N THR A 209 -47.93 16.67 25.26
CA THR A 209 -47.10 16.02 24.23
C THR A 209 -46.35 14.77 24.68
N LYS A 210 -46.32 14.46 25.99
CA LYS A 210 -45.52 13.35 26.55
C LYS A 210 -46.28 12.33 27.40
N ALA A 211 -47.59 12.46 27.57
CA ALA A 211 -48.39 11.50 28.34
C ALA A 211 -48.72 10.22 27.53
N TYR A 212 -47.69 9.53 27.03
CA TYR A 212 -47.84 8.51 25.98
C TYR A 212 -48.68 7.28 26.36
N PHE A 213 -48.75 6.89 27.65
CA PHE A 213 -49.64 5.81 28.07
C PHE A 213 -51.12 6.12 27.79
N LEU A 214 -51.52 7.40 27.77
CA LEU A 214 -52.89 7.78 27.44
C LEU A 214 -53.25 7.46 25.98
N ASN A 215 -52.27 7.35 25.08
CA ASN A 215 -52.54 6.94 23.70
C ASN A 215 -53.05 5.50 23.61
N TYR A 216 -52.90 4.67 24.65
CA TYR A 216 -53.36 3.29 24.64
C TYR A 216 -54.77 3.09 25.23
N ARG A 217 -55.40 4.16 25.76
CA ARG A 217 -56.63 4.06 26.56
C ARG A 217 -57.87 3.54 25.83
N TYR A 218 -57.87 3.56 24.50
CA TYR A 218 -58.97 3.01 23.69
C TYR A 218 -58.75 1.56 23.27
N ASN A 219 -57.66 0.93 23.66
CA ASN A 219 -57.46 -0.51 23.47
C ASN A 219 -58.21 -1.26 24.57
N PRO A 220 -59.37 -1.91 24.26
CA PRO A 220 -60.24 -2.45 25.29
C PRO A 220 -59.53 -3.50 26.14
N GLY A 221 -59.63 -3.37 27.47
CA GLY A 221 -59.07 -4.34 28.40
C GLY A 221 -57.54 -4.31 28.54
N LEU A 222 -56.83 -3.40 27.85
CA LEU A 222 -55.36 -3.38 27.88
C LEU A 222 -54.81 -3.03 29.27
N PHE A 223 -55.36 -2.01 29.93
CA PHE A 223 -54.92 -1.59 31.28
C PHE A 223 -55.28 -2.63 32.33
N GLU A 224 -56.44 -3.27 32.20
CA GLU A 224 -56.87 -4.37 33.06
C GLU A 224 -56.00 -5.61 32.86
N THR A 225 -55.58 -5.88 31.62
CA THR A 225 -54.61 -6.94 31.30
C THR A 225 -53.24 -6.60 31.86
N MET A 226 -52.78 -5.35 31.78
CA MET A 226 -51.55 -4.89 32.44
C MET A 226 -51.63 -5.10 33.96
N ALA A 227 -52.77 -4.78 34.58
CA ALA A 227 -53.01 -5.00 36.00
C ALA A 227 -52.95 -6.49 36.38
N GLU A 228 -53.53 -7.35 35.55
CA GLU A 228 -53.48 -8.79 35.73
C GLU A 228 -52.06 -9.34 35.59
N ARG A 229 -51.29 -8.85 34.60
CA ARG A 229 -49.86 -9.20 34.48
C ARG A 229 -49.05 -8.71 35.66
N ALA A 230 -49.36 -7.52 36.20
CA ALA A 230 -48.73 -7.01 37.41
C ALA A 230 -49.01 -7.91 38.62
N ARG A 231 -50.27 -8.34 38.84
CA ARG A 231 -50.62 -9.31 39.89
C ARG A 231 -49.89 -10.64 39.75
N GLN A 232 -49.83 -11.17 38.53
CA GLN A 232 -49.11 -12.41 38.23
C GLN A 232 -47.61 -12.29 38.52
N LEU A 233 -47.02 -11.13 38.20
CA LEU A 233 -45.63 -10.85 38.50
C LEU A 233 -45.41 -10.68 40.01
N ASN A 234 -46.23 -9.87 40.69
CA ASN A 234 -46.10 -9.59 42.13
C ASN A 234 -46.21 -10.86 42.97
N ALA A 235 -47.15 -11.75 42.62
CA ALA A 235 -47.31 -13.05 43.28
C ALA A 235 -46.04 -13.93 43.23
N ARG A 236 -45.14 -13.67 42.28
CA ARG A 236 -43.90 -14.41 42.05
C ARG A 236 -42.64 -13.61 42.45
N LEU A 237 -42.81 -12.39 42.96
CA LEU A 237 -41.73 -11.42 43.17
C LEU A 237 -41.73 -10.88 44.61
N PRO A 238 -41.43 -11.71 45.64
CA PRO A 238 -41.35 -11.23 47.01
C PRO A 238 -40.26 -10.15 47.17
N PRO A 239 -40.38 -9.23 48.14
CA PRO A 239 -39.46 -8.10 48.28
C PRO A 239 -37.97 -8.47 48.31
N GLU A 240 -37.61 -9.56 49.01
CA GLU A 240 -36.23 -10.05 49.06
C GLU A 240 -35.72 -10.56 47.70
N LEU A 241 -36.59 -11.19 46.90
CA LEU A 241 -36.22 -11.62 45.54
C LEU A 241 -36.04 -10.41 44.62
N LEU A 242 -36.83 -9.34 44.81
CA LEU A 242 -36.69 -8.11 44.04
C LEU A 242 -35.38 -7.38 44.36
N ILE A 243 -35.02 -7.31 45.65
CA ILE A 243 -33.71 -6.81 46.09
C ILE A 243 -32.60 -7.63 45.46
N ASP A 244 -32.70 -8.96 45.51
CA ASP A 244 -31.70 -9.87 44.94
C ASP A 244 -31.55 -9.71 43.42
N ILE A 245 -32.65 -9.50 42.68
CA ILE A 245 -32.62 -9.24 41.24
C ILE A 245 -31.88 -7.94 40.92
N ILE A 246 -32.23 -6.83 41.59
CA ILE A 246 -31.59 -5.54 41.35
C ILE A 246 -30.12 -5.58 41.80
N HIS A 247 -29.83 -6.26 42.91
CA HIS A 247 -28.46 -6.45 43.40
C HIS A 247 -27.63 -7.28 42.42
N THR A 248 -28.20 -8.34 41.85
CA THR A 248 -27.55 -9.16 40.82
C THR A 248 -27.25 -8.32 39.58
N ALA A 249 -28.25 -7.58 39.07
CA ALA A 249 -28.08 -6.69 37.92
C ALA A 249 -26.99 -5.61 38.15
N LEU A 250 -26.92 -5.02 39.35
CA LEU A 250 -25.87 -4.07 39.70
C LEU A 250 -24.48 -4.71 39.79
N ASN A 251 -24.38 -5.98 40.20
CA ASN A 251 -23.12 -6.71 40.28
C ASN A 251 -22.65 -7.28 38.94
N GLU A 252 -23.54 -7.44 37.95
CA GLU A 252 -23.17 -7.78 36.57
C GLU A 252 -22.51 -6.59 35.85
N MET A 253 -22.65 -5.36 36.36
CA MET A 253 -22.01 -4.18 35.77
C MET A 253 -20.50 -4.13 36.06
N PRO A 254 -19.68 -3.66 35.11
CA PRO A 254 -18.25 -3.47 35.32
C PRO A 254 -17.95 -2.47 36.46
N ALA A 255 -17.04 -2.83 37.36
CA ALA A 255 -16.65 -1.98 38.49
C ALA A 255 -16.01 -0.64 38.07
N ASP A 256 -15.47 -0.55 36.85
CA ASP A 256 -14.88 0.66 36.27
C ASP A 256 -15.78 1.37 35.26
N LEU A 257 -17.06 0.99 35.13
CA LEU A 257 -18.01 1.54 34.15
C LEU A 257 -18.07 3.08 34.15
N LEU A 258 -18.00 3.70 35.33
CA LEU A 258 -18.10 5.14 35.50
C LEU A 258 -16.74 5.86 35.54
N LYS A 259 -15.62 5.14 35.63
CA LYS A 259 -14.28 5.73 35.78
C LYS A 259 -13.81 6.44 34.51
N THR A 260 -13.05 7.50 34.65
CA THR A 260 -12.43 8.26 33.54
C THR A 260 -11.00 7.79 33.33
N LYS A 261 -10.71 7.06 32.25
CA LYS A 261 -9.32 6.73 31.89
C LYS A 261 -8.63 7.96 31.29
N LYS A 262 -7.45 8.33 31.80
CA LYS A 262 -6.58 9.35 31.18
C LYS A 262 -5.94 8.75 29.92
N PRO A 263 -5.93 9.46 28.77
CA PRO A 263 -5.30 8.96 27.56
C PRO A 263 -3.78 8.87 27.74
N GLY A 264 -3.18 7.69 27.51
CA GLY A 264 -1.71 7.53 27.41
C GLY A 264 -1.02 6.43 28.23
N GLN A 265 -1.72 5.47 28.84
CA GLN A 265 -1.04 4.27 29.38
C GLN A 265 -1.25 3.05 28.46
N PRO A 266 -0.17 2.33 28.08
CA PRO A 266 -0.29 1.14 27.24
C PRO A 266 -0.94 -0.01 28.01
N VAL A 267 -1.74 -0.80 27.30
CA VAL A 267 -2.39 -2.02 27.80
C VAL A 267 -1.32 -3.08 28.04
N SER A 268 -1.08 -3.46 29.30
CA SER A 268 -0.31 -4.66 29.60
C SER A 268 -1.23 -5.88 29.50
N ASN A 269 -0.92 -6.76 28.56
CA ASN A 269 -1.47 -8.11 28.51
C ASN A 269 -0.88 -8.95 29.64
N ASP A 270 -1.43 -8.85 30.84
CA ASP A 270 -1.26 -9.87 31.87
C ASP A 270 -2.56 -10.01 32.67
N SER A 271 -3.03 -11.25 32.76
CA SER A 271 -4.24 -11.66 33.49
C SER A 271 -4.17 -11.23 34.97
N PRO A 272 -5.28 -10.83 35.62
CA PRO A 272 -5.23 -10.60 37.05
C PRO A 272 -5.32 -11.95 37.78
N ALA A 273 -4.17 -12.41 38.27
CA ALA A 273 -4.13 -13.28 39.44
C ALA A 273 -4.65 -12.50 40.66
N ILE A 274 -5.54 -13.16 41.39
CA ILE A 274 -6.16 -12.73 42.64
C ILE A 274 -5.08 -12.60 43.71
N ASP A 275 -4.94 -11.40 44.29
CA ASP A 275 -4.75 -11.11 45.74
C ASP A 275 -4.02 -9.78 45.92
N SER A 276 -4.77 -8.72 46.17
CA SER A 276 -4.30 -7.56 46.93
C SER A 276 -5.50 -6.86 47.59
N PRO A 277 -5.39 -6.37 48.84
CA PRO A 277 -6.51 -5.76 49.55
C PRO A 277 -6.93 -4.50 48.83
N ILE A 278 -8.22 -4.39 48.54
CA ILE A 278 -8.88 -3.22 47.96
C ILE A 278 -8.49 -1.99 48.80
N GLN A 279 -7.52 -1.21 48.33
CA GLN A 279 -7.30 0.13 48.82
C GLN A 279 -8.54 0.95 48.41
N GLN A 280 -9.21 1.52 49.40
CA GLN A 280 -10.35 2.41 49.24
C GLN A 280 -9.90 3.69 48.51
N GLU A 281 -9.80 3.65 47.19
CA GLU A 281 -9.67 4.87 46.39
C GLU A 281 -11.00 5.62 46.42
N LEU A 282 -10.95 6.92 46.77
CA LEU A 282 -12.11 7.81 46.65
C LEU A 282 -12.52 7.92 45.16
N PRO A 283 -13.82 8.08 44.85
CA PRO A 283 -14.30 8.25 43.48
C PRO A 283 -13.56 9.39 42.76
N ASP A 284 -13.23 9.21 41.47
CA ASP A 284 -12.71 10.30 40.65
C ASP A 284 -13.76 11.44 40.61
N SER A 285 -13.29 12.69 40.54
CA SER A 285 -14.12 13.89 40.45
C SER A 285 -15.19 13.81 39.34
N GLY A 286 -14.90 13.10 38.23
CA GLY A 286 -15.84 12.82 37.16
C GLY A 286 -16.93 11.81 37.53
N GLU A 287 -16.55 10.71 38.18
CA GLU A 287 -17.47 9.66 38.67
C GLU A 287 -18.44 10.24 39.72
N GLN A 288 -17.93 11.00 40.68
CA GLN A 288 -18.75 11.61 41.73
C GLN A 288 -19.76 12.61 41.17
N LYS A 289 -19.41 13.31 40.08
CA LYS A 289 -20.33 14.19 39.35
C LYS A 289 -21.44 13.40 38.64
N THR A 290 -21.11 12.28 37.98
CA THR A 290 -22.10 11.40 37.34
C THR A 290 -23.06 10.81 38.37
N LEU A 291 -22.56 10.32 39.50
CA LEU A 291 -23.38 9.78 40.59
C LEU A 291 -24.29 10.83 41.22
N ALA A 292 -23.82 12.08 41.38
CA ALA A 292 -24.65 13.19 41.83
C ALA A 292 -25.77 13.55 40.83
N THR A 293 -25.48 13.50 39.53
CA THR A 293 -26.48 13.67 38.46
C THR A 293 -27.52 12.54 38.50
N LEU A 294 -27.09 11.27 38.59
CA LEU A 294 -27.98 10.12 38.71
C LEU A 294 -28.90 10.23 39.92
N ALA A 295 -28.37 10.60 41.08
CA ALA A 295 -29.18 10.77 42.29
C ALA A 295 -30.24 11.87 42.13
N LYS A 296 -29.90 12.96 41.43
CA LYS A 296 -30.84 14.05 41.14
C LYS A 296 -31.90 13.63 40.13
N ASP A 297 -31.49 13.04 39.02
CA ASP A 297 -32.35 12.73 37.88
C ASP A 297 -33.29 11.57 38.18
N THR A 298 -32.84 10.58 38.95
CA THR A 298 -33.68 9.48 39.44
C THR A 298 -34.43 9.82 40.72
N SER A 299 -33.99 10.84 41.46
CA SER A 299 -34.48 11.18 42.81
C SER A 299 -34.28 10.05 43.84
N ILE A 300 -33.21 9.26 43.70
CA ILE A 300 -32.82 8.17 44.60
C ILE A 300 -31.47 8.54 45.22
N ASN A 301 -31.40 8.65 46.55
CA ASN A 301 -30.22 9.26 47.19
C ASN A 301 -29.01 8.32 47.26
N SER A 302 -29.24 7.00 47.37
CA SER A 302 -28.17 5.99 47.42
C SER A 302 -27.28 5.96 46.17
N PHE A 303 -27.70 6.53 45.04
CA PHE A 303 -26.78 6.72 43.90
C PHE A 303 -25.54 7.56 44.25
N LYS A 304 -25.62 8.50 45.21
CA LYS A 304 -24.47 9.33 45.61
C LYS A 304 -23.33 8.52 46.24
N THR A 305 -23.67 7.39 46.86
CA THR A 305 -22.76 6.52 47.60
C THR A 305 -22.49 5.21 46.87
N LEU A 306 -23.11 4.99 45.70
CA LEU A 306 -22.93 3.79 44.88
C LEU A 306 -21.46 3.59 44.51
N ARG A 307 -20.94 2.38 44.73
CA ARG A 307 -19.66 1.91 44.22
C ARG A 307 -19.88 0.58 43.50
N LEU A 308 -19.73 0.57 42.18
CA LEU A 308 -19.88 -0.67 41.41
C LEU A 308 -18.78 -1.66 41.80
N GLY A 309 -19.15 -2.93 42.00
CA GLY A 309 -18.28 -3.97 42.55
C GLY A 309 -18.19 -4.04 44.08
N ASP A 310 -18.72 -3.04 44.80
CA ASP A 310 -18.87 -3.09 46.25
C ASP A 310 -20.26 -3.62 46.64
N LYS A 311 -20.28 -4.77 47.33
CA LYS A 311 -21.52 -5.49 47.63
C LYS A 311 -22.46 -4.74 48.57
N GLU A 312 -21.93 -3.89 49.45
CA GLU A 312 -22.72 -3.17 50.45
C GLU A 312 -23.46 -1.99 49.82
N SER A 313 -22.75 -1.11 49.10
CA SER A 313 -23.35 0.04 48.41
C SER A 313 -24.31 -0.36 47.28
N THR A 314 -23.99 -1.42 46.52
CA THR A 314 -24.93 -1.95 45.52
C THR A 314 -26.18 -2.54 46.16
N ARG A 315 -26.08 -3.14 47.36
CA ARG A 315 -27.23 -3.67 48.10
C ARG A 315 -28.08 -2.56 48.69
N GLU A 316 -27.48 -1.48 49.19
CA GLU A 316 -28.21 -0.28 49.65
C GLU A 316 -29.06 0.33 48.52
N LEU A 317 -28.47 0.53 47.34
CA LEU A 317 -29.22 1.01 46.17
C LEU A 317 -30.30 0.02 45.74
N ALA A 318 -30.00 -1.29 45.72
CA ALA A 318 -30.97 -2.32 45.38
C ALA A 318 -32.17 -2.31 46.33
N GLN A 319 -31.96 -2.07 47.63
CA GLN A 319 -33.03 -1.95 48.61
C GLN A 319 -33.93 -0.73 48.35
N GLU A 320 -33.35 0.45 48.11
CA GLU A 320 -34.11 1.67 47.82
C GLU A 320 -34.92 1.53 46.51
N MET A 321 -34.28 1.00 45.45
CA MET A 321 -34.95 0.75 44.17
C MET A 321 -36.02 -0.32 44.24
N ALA A 322 -35.78 -1.42 44.97
CA ALA A 322 -36.76 -2.50 45.16
C ALA A 322 -37.98 -2.01 45.94
N ALA A 323 -37.80 -1.15 46.95
CA ALA A 323 -38.92 -0.55 47.68
C ALA A 323 -39.79 0.33 46.76
N ILE A 324 -39.18 1.15 45.90
CA ILE A 324 -39.91 1.97 44.92
C ILE A 324 -40.61 1.08 43.89
N MET A 325 -39.90 0.10 43.33
CA MET A 325 -40.44 -0.82 42.31
C MET A 325 -41.59 -1.67 42.85
N GLY A 326 -41.49 -2.16 44.09
CA GLY A 326 -42.57 -2.86 44.79
C GLY A 326 -43.80 -1.97 44.95
N GLY A 327 -43.63 -0.74 45.44
CA GLY A 327 -44.75 0.21 45.56
C GLY A 327 -45.40 0.57 44.21
N ARG A 328 -44.62 0.60 43.12
CA ARG A 328 -45.14 0.76 41.76
C ARG A 328 -45.94 -0.46 41.33
N LEU A 329 -45.43 -1.67 41.58
CA LEU A 329 -46.09 -2.93 41.23
C LEU A 329 -47.44 -3.06 41.97
N ASP A 330 -47.47 -2.75 43.27
CA ASP A 330 -48.70 -2.70 44.07
C ASP A 330 -49.73 -1.73 43.47
N LYS A 331 -49.28 -0.56 43.00
CA LYS A 331 -50.16 0.41 42.34
C LYS A 331 -50.74 -0.14 41.04
N MET A 332 -49.94 -0.86 40.24
CA MET A 332 -50.36 -1.45 38.97
C MET A 332 -51.42 -2.53 39.10
N GLU A 333 -51.46 -3.28 40.22
CA GLU A 333 -52.49 -4.30 40.42
C GLU A 333 -53.92 -3.75 40.40
N THR A 334 -54.05 -2.46 40.69
CA THR A 334 -55.33 -1.72 40.69
C THR A 334 -55.50 -0.83 39.46
N LEU A 335 -54.61 -0.96 38.46
CA LEU A 335 -54.64 -0.18 37.25
C LEU A 335 -55.96 -0.42 36.53
N LYS A 336 -56.66 0.68 36.26
CA LYS A 336 -57.85 0.71 35.44
C LYS A 336 -57.56 1.56 34.23
N THR A 337 -58.32 1.33 33.16
CA THR A 337 -58.35 2.29 32.06
C THR A 337 -58.58 3.70 32.63
N PRO A 338 -57.70 4.68 32.32
CA PRO A 338 -57.82 6.04 32.83
C PRO A 338 -59.24 6.58 32.62
N GLU A 339 -59.77 7.30 33.61
CA GLU A 339 -61.03 8.01 33.40
C GLU A 339 -60.88 8.96 32.23
N ASP A 340 -61.84 8.85 31.32
CA ASP A 340 -61.94 9.68 30.16
C ASP A 340 -62.01 11.17 30.59
N THR A 341 -61.16 12.02 30.02
CA THR A 341 -61.40 13.47 30.05
C THR A 341 -62.74 13.78 29.36
N TYR A 342 -63.28 14.98 29.48
CA TYR A 342 -64.56 15.33 28.82
C TYR A 342 -64.50 15.07 27.29
N LYS A 343 -63.36 15.38 26.65
CA LYS A 343 -63.04 15.05 25.24
C LYS A 343 -62.96 13.52 24.97
N ASP A 344 -62.67 12.71 25.98
CA ASP A 344 -62.57 11.26 25.84
C ASP A 344 -63.90 10.54 26.09
N LYS A 345 -64.78 11.08 26.96
CA LYS A 345 -66.13 10.56 27.19
C LYS A 345 -66.98 10.76 25.94
N ALA A 346 -66.81 11.93 25.32
CA ALA A 346 -67.31 12.25 24.00
C ALA A 346 -66.85 11.20 22.96
N ARG A 347 -65.55 10.92 22.87
CA ARG A 347 -64.98 9.99 21.87
C ARG A 347 -65.35 8.52 22.11
N LYS A 348 -65.49 8.04 23.36
CA LYS A 348 -66.00 6.68 23.65
C LYS A 348 -67.46 6.49 23.25
N LEU A 349 -68.26 7.55 23.29
CA LEU A 349 -69.65 7.56 22.82
C LEU A 349 -69.79 7.39 21.28
N PHE A 350 -68.70 7.44 20.51
CA PHE A 350 -68.69 7.05 19.08
C PHE A 350 -68.51 5.55 18.86
N LEU A 351 -68.04 4.80 19.87
CA LEU A 351 -67.51 3.45 19.67
C LEU A 351 -68.27 2.37 20.45
N THR A 352 -69.22 2.71 21.32
CA THR A 352 -70.07 1.72 22.03
C THR A 352 -71.52 1.75 21.57
N ALA A 353 -72.04 0.55 21.25
CA ALA A 353 -73.47 0.25 21.15
C ALA A 353 -74.16 0.45 22.52
N PRO A 354 -75.51 0.58 22.57
CA PRO A 354 -76.20 1.22 23.68
C PRO A 354 -76.14 0.34 24.93
N ASP A 355 -75.91 0.96 26.08
CA ASP A 355 -76.49 0.43 27.31
C ASP A 355 -77.50 1.42 27.88
N ASN A 356 -78.65 0.86 28.21
CA ASN A 356 -79.81 1.55 28.74
C ASN A 356 -79.51 1.97 30.18
N SER A 357 -78.94 3.15 30.39
CA SER A 357 -79.10 3.82 31.68
C SER A 357 -79.28 5.31 31.50
N MET A 358 -80.52 5.74 31.71
CA MET A 358 -80.84 7.10 32.12
C MET A 358 -79.97 7.51 33.32
N HIS A 359 -79.73 8.81 33.39
CA HIS A 359 -79.18 9.58 34.50
C HIS A 359 -77.66 9.55 34.70
N THR A 360 -77.01 10.62 34.23
CA THR A 360 -76.38 11.57 35.15
C THR A 360 -76.48 12.98 34.58
N SER A 361 -77.10 13.85 35.36
CA SER A 361 -77.23 15.28 35.12
C SER A 361 -75.87 15.94 35.00
N ILE A 362 -75.56 16.49 33.82
CA ILE A 362 -74.49 17.49 33.68
C ILE A 362 -75.18 18.85 33.66
N TYR A 363 -74.95 19.61 34.72
CA TYR A 363 -75.36 20.99 34.87
C TYR A 363 -74.52 21.86 33.92
N PHE A 364 -75.16 22.57 32.99
CA PHE A 364 -74.49 23.60 32.20
C PHE A 364 -74.70 24.97 32.86
N PRO A 365 -73.64 25.75 33.12
CA PRO A 365 -73.81 27.16 33.40
C PRO A 365 -74.40 27.86 32.17
N GLN A 366 -75.21 28.90 32.37
CA GLN A 366 -75.92 29.67 31.32
C GLN A 366 -75.00 30.46 30.36
N LYS A 367 -73.73 30.07 30.22
CA LYS A 367 -72.79 30.56 29.20
C LYS A 367 -71.91 29.39 28.74
N PRO A 368 -71.90 29.02 27.46
CA PRO A 368 -71.02 27.97 26.97
C PRO A 368 -69.56 28.41 27.08
N ASP A 369 -68.73 27.57 27.71
CA ASP A 369 -67.28 27.65 27.65
C ASP A 369 -66.84 27.51 26.16
N PRO A 370 -65.94 28.36 25.63
CA PRO A 370 -65.46 28.27 24.25
C PRO A 370 -64.94 26.88 23.84
N SER A 371 -64.49 26.06 24.79
CA SER A 371 -63.97 24.70 24.57
C SER A 371 -65.03 23.68 24.13
N VAL A 372 -66.32 23.93 24.35
CA VAL A 372 -67.41 23.01 23.98
C VAL A 372 -67.48 22.80 22.46
N TRP A 373 -67.14 23.81 21.66
CA TRP A 373 -67.20 23.75 20.20
C TRP A 373 -66.06 22.96 19.56
N GLU A 374 -65.07 22.54 20.35
CA GLU A 374 -63.96 21.69 19.91
C GLU A 374 -64.25 20.19 20.06
N GLU A 375 -65.44 19.83 20.54
CA GLU A 375 -65.85 18.43 20.66
C GLU A 375 -66.06 17.78 19.28
N PRO A 376 -65.76 16.49 19.10
CA PRO A 376 -65.98 15.82 17.82
C PRO A 376 -67.45 15.85 17.37
N PHE A 377 -67.68 15.92 16.06
CA PHE A 377 -68.96 16.31 15.49
C PHE A 377 -70.19 15.51 15.97
N PRO A 378 -70.23 14.16 15.93
CA PRO A 378 -71.34 13.40 16.52
C PRO A 378 -71.71 13.70 17.97
N ILE A 379 -70.78 14.19 18.78
CA ILE A 379 -71.06 14.50 20.20
C ILE A 379 -71.71 15.85 20.33
N LEU A 380 -71.24 16.83 19.58
CA LEU A 380 -71.94 18.10 19.41
C LEU A 380 -73.40 17.84 18.99
N VAL A 381 -73.63 16.94 18.04
CA VAL A 381 -74.98 16.61 17.56
C VAL A 381 -75.84 15.90 18.61
N LYS A 382 -75.28 15.00 19.43
CA LYS A 382 -76.03 14.38 20.53
C LYS A 382 -76.48 15.40 21.58
N GLU A 383 -75.69 16.44 21.82
CA GLU A 383 -76.08 17.53 22.72
C GLU A 383 -77.16 18.44 22.11
N PHE A 384 -77.14 18.65 20.79
CA PHE A 384 -78.19 19.41 20.07
C PHE A 384 -79.60 18.85 20.22
N ILE A 385 -79.77 17.58 20.60
CA ILE A 385 -81.08 16.99 20.91
C ILE A 385 -81.80 17.77 22.03
N LYS A 386 -81.04 18.30 23.00
CA LYS A 386 -81.58 18.98 24.18
C LYS A 386 -81.99 20.42 23.92
N TRP A 387 -81.66 20.96 22.75
CA TRP A 387 -81.85 22.37 22.43
C TRP A 387 -83.29 22.68 22.03
N THR A 388 -83.72 23.88 22.41
CA THR A 388 -85.08 24.42 22.32
C THR A 388 -85.06 25.81 21.71
N CYS A 389 -86.24 26.36 21.39
CA CYS A 389 -86.34 27.70 20.81
C CYS A 389 -85.92 28.83 21.78
N LYS A 390 -85.63 28.50 23.04
CA LYS A 390 -85.17 29.43 24.08
C LYS A 390 -83.64 29.55 24.15
N ASP A 391 -82.90 28.67 23.48
CA ASP A 391 -81.45 28.66 23.50
C ASP A 391 -80.83 29.75 22.61
N GLU A 392 -79.62 30.20 22.94
CA GLU A 392 -78.93 31.34 22.28
C GLU A 392 -78.07 30.86 21.09
N PHE A 393 -78.72 30.57 19.95
CA PHE A 393 -78.08 30.26 18.66
C PHE A 393 -77.13 31.37 18.15
N GLY A 394 -77.35 32.62 18.54
CA GLY A 394 -76.49 33.78 18.22
C GLY A 394 -75.02 33.61 18.65
N GLN A 395 -74.75 32.86 19.72
CA GLN A 395 -73.41 32.69 20.30
C GLN A 395 -72.65 31.46 19.77
N ILE A 396 -73.23 30.71 18.83
CA ILE A 396 -72.60 29.50 18.28
C ILE A 396 -71.40 29.87 17.41
N ASN A 397 -70.26 29.23 17.68
CA ASN A 397 -69.10 29.27 16.80
C ASN A 397 -69.27 28.25 15.66
N ILE A 398 -69.99 28.63 14.61
CA ILE A 398 -70.25 27.73 13.46
C ILE A 398 -68.95 27.33 12.75
N SER A 399 -67.93 28.20 12.74
CA SER A 399 -66.62 27.88 12.18
C SER A 399 -65.94 26.69 12.90
N ALA A 400 -66.01 26.66 14.23
CA ALA A 400 -65.51 25.53 15.01
C ALA A 400 -66.31 24.24 14.73
N ILE A 401 -67.65 24.32 14.62
CA ILE A 401 -68.49 23.17 14.28
C ILE A 401 -68.14 22.61 12.90
N VAL A 402 -67.95 23.49 11.92
CA VAL A 402 -67.56 23.08 10.56
C VAL A 402 -66.16 22.47 10.52
N HIS A 403 -65.23 22.98 11.34
CA HIS A 403 -63.93 22.34 11.52
C HIS A 403 -64.09 20.90 12.04
N GLN A 404 -64.95 20.68 13.05
CA GLN A 404 -65.22 19.33 13.56
C GLN A 404 -65.93 18.43 12.55
N LEU A 405 -66.81 18.99 11.71
CA LEU A 405 -67.40 18.25 10.58
C LEU A 405 -66.33 17.81 9.58
N ASN A 406 -65.41 18.69 9.20
CA ASN A 406 -64.32 18.34 8.28
C ASN A 406 -63.41 17.26 8.88
N ASN A 407 -63.13 17.31 10.20
CA ASN A 407 -62.40 16.25 10.90
C ASN A 407 -63.16 14.91 10.90
N TYR A 408 -64.49 14.94 11.03
CA TYR A 408 -65.35 13.75 10.92
C TYR A 408 -65.31 13.15 9.50
N ILE A 409 -65.34 14.00 8.47
CA ILE A 409 -65.19 13.57 7.06
C ILE A 409 -63.81 12.93 6.86
N ASP A 410 -62.75 13.54 7.39
CA ASP A 410 -61.39 13.01 7.29
C ASP A 410 -61.23 11.64 7.91
N PHE A 411 -61.79 11.47 9.10
CA PHE A 411 -61.76 10.20 9.81
C PHE A 411 -62.33 9.09 8.93
N TRP A 412 -63.54 9.26 8.39
CA TRP A 412 -64.19 8.22 7.58
C TRP A 412 -63.55 8.06 6.20
N ALA A 413 -63.08 9.13 5.56
CA ALA A 413 -62.29 9.02 4.34
C ALA A 413 -61.02 8.18 4.57
N GLN A 414 -60.36 8.38 5.72
CA GLN A 414 -59.17 7.61 6.08
C GLN A 414 -59.49 6.16 6.45
N GLN A 415 -60.57 5.90 7.18
CA GLN A 415 -60.99 4.52 7.48
C GLN A 415 -61.30 3.75 6.19
N GLY A 416 -62.02 4.36 5.25
CA GLY A 416 -62.31 3.75 3.96
C GLY A 416 -61.05 3.35 3.20
N GLU A 417 -60.01 4.19 3.27
CA GLU A 417 -58.72 3.95 2.63
C GLU A 417 -57.88 2.88 3.33
N LEU A 418 -57.84 2.89 4.67
CA LEU A 418 -57.03 1.97 5.47
C LEU A 418 -57.55 0.54 5.45
N PHE A 419 -58.85 0.35 5.24
CA PHE A 419 -59.49 -0.97 5.23
C PHE A 419 -60.01 -1.39 3.85
N ASN A 420 -59.72 -0.61 2.80
CA ASN A 420 -60.24 -0.79 1.45
C ASN A 420 -61.78 -0.94 1.41
N LEU A 421 -62.49 -0.13 2.20
CA LEU A 421 -63.96 -0.24 2.30
C LEU A 421 -64.66 0.28 1.04
N TRP A 422 -63.93 0.97 0.18
CA TRP A 422 -64.37 1.34 -1.16
C TRP A 422 -64.64 0.11 -2.04
N GLY A 423 -63.97 -1.02 -1.75
CA GLY A 423 -64.09 -2.24 -2.53
C GLY A 423 -63.30 -2.21 -3.85
N ASN A 424 -62.26 -1.38 -3.94
CA ASN A 424 -61.38 -1.36 -5.09
C ASN A 424 -60.53 -2.64 -5.13
N LYS A 425 -60.61 -3.40 -6.24
CA LYS A 425 -59.97 -4.72 -6.40
C LYS A 425 -58.56 -4.63 -7.01
N GLY A 426 -57.80 -3.59 -6.67
CA GLY A 426 -56.44 -3.37 -7.19
C GLY A 426 -56.40 -2.83 -8.62
N GLN A 427 -57.46 -2.16 -9.07
CA GLN A 427 -57.43 -1.40 -10.31
C GLN A 427 -56.78 -0.03 -10.06
N ASN A 428 -56.08 0.52 -11.06
CA ASN A 428 -55.56 1.89 -10.98
C ASN A 428 -56.65 2.97 -11.19
N GLN A 429 -57.93 2.59 -11.12
CA GLN A 429 -59.09 3.46 -11.32
C GLN A 429 -60.04 3.37 -10.13
N ASN A 430 -60.78 4.45 -9.86
CA ASN A 430 -61.79 4.46 -8.81
C ASN A 430 -63.10 3.80 -9.22
N ILE A 431 -63.88 3.45 -8.19
CA ILE A 431 -65.19 2.80 -8.31
C ILE A 431 -66.23 3.60 -9.11
N PHE A 432 -66.04 4.90 -9.32
CA PHE A 432 -66.97 5.75 -10.08
C PHE A 432 -66.71 5.73 -11.58
N THR A 433 -65.50 5.36 -12.01
CA THR A 433 -65.11 5.36 -13.42
C THR A 433 -66.07 4.56 -14.32
N PRO A 434 -66.53 3.35 -13.95
CA PRO A 434 -67.51 2.60 -14.76
C PRO A 434 -68.88 3.27 -14.93
N PHE A 435 -69.19 4.29 -14.11
CA PHE A 435 -70.45 5.03 -14.13
C PHE A 435 -70.34 6.39 -14.84
N ALA A 436 -69.18 6.72 -15.38
CA ALA A 436 -68.97 7.90 -16.21
C ALA A 436 -69.13 7.52 -17.70
N PRO A 437 -70.28 7.82 -18.35
CA PRO A 437 -70.54 7.38 -19.73
C PRO A 437 -69.61 8.02 -20.78
N GLU A 438 -69.01 9.18 -20.47
CA GLU A 438 -67.98 9.83 -21.27
C GLU A 438 -66.99 10.55 -20.33
N ILE A 439 -65.71 10.19 -20.40
CA ILE A 439 -64.66 10.85 -19.61
C ILE A 439 -64.32 12.18 -20.28
N LYS A 440 -64.82 13.28 -19.71
CA LYS A 440 -64.47 14.63 -20.16
C LYS A 440 -63.06 14.98 -19.71
N THR A 441 -62.18 15.21 -20.69
CA THR A 441 -60.77 15.58 -20.45
C THR A 441 -60.55 17.07 -20.23
N GLU A 442 -61.53 17.90 -20.57
CA GLU A 442 -61.52 19.35 -20.33
C GLU A 442 -61.88 19.67 -18.87
N ALA A 443 -61.23 20.67 -18.30
CA ALA A 443 -61.52 21.12 -16.95
C ALA A 443 -62.88 21.84 -16.87
N LEU A 444 -63.64 21.53 -15.82
CA LEU A 444 -64.86 22.24 -15.45
C LEU A 444 -64.69 22.78 -14.03
N ARG A 445 -64.85 24.09 -13.86
CA ARG A 445 -64.64 24.79 -12.57
C ARG A 445 -63.27 24.48 -11.93
N GLY A 446 -62.24 24.37 -12.76
CA GLY A 446 -60.85 24.19 -12.32
C GLY A 446 -60.42 22.75 -12.05
N HIS A 447 -61.24 21.76 -12.36
CA HIS A 447 -60.89 20.34 -12.23
C HIS A 447 -61.26 19.57 -13.49
N ALA A 448 -60.38 18.70 -13.95
CA ALA A 448 -60.66 17.69 -14.99
C ALA A 448 -61.00 16.33 -14.37
N PHE A 449 -61.70 15.47 -15.13
CA PHE A 449 -62.00 14.11 -14.67
C PHE A 449 -60.74 13.23 -14.79
N LEU A 450 -60.37 12.56 -13.71
CA LEU A 450 -59.21 11.68 -13.62
C LEU A 450 -59.62 10.33 -13.00
N PRO A 451 -59.72 9.24 -13.78
CA PRO A 451 -60.09 7.92 -13.25
C PRO A 451 -59.26 7.46 -12.05
N GLN A 452 -58.02 7.94 -11.94
CA GLN A 452 -57.05 7.57 -10.91
C GLN A 452 -57.29 8.26 -9.57
N TYR A 453 -58.21 9.22 -9.44
CA TYR A 453 -58.50 9.82 -8.12
C TYR A 453 -58.88 8.75 -7.10
N ARG A 454 -58.27 8.74 -5.92
CA ARG A 454 -58.68 7.84 -4.84
C ARG A 454 -60.02 8.26 -4.26
N GLU A 455 -60.84 7.30 -3.85
CA GLU A 455 -62.17 7.55 -3.30
C GLU A 455 -62.10 8.40 -2.03
N ALA A 456 -61.11 8.19 -1.15
CA ALA A 456 -60.92 9.03 0.02
C ALA A 456 -60.66 10.50 -0.35
N THR A 457 -59.92 10.75 -1.43
CA THR A 457 -59.71 12.11 -1.96
C THR A 457 -61.02 12.70 -2.48
N LEU A 458 -61.77 11.91 -3.27
CA LEU A 458 -63.06 12.34 -3.79
C LEU A 458 -64.05 12.62 -2.65
N LEU A 459 -64.11 11.79 -1.60
CA LEU A 459 -65.01 12.01 -0.47
C LEU A 459 -64.73 13.37 0.18
N ARG A 460 -63.46 13.68 0.45
CA ARG A 460 -63.06 14.99 1.00
C ARG A 460 -63.45 16.14 0.09
N ARG A 461 -63.12 16.05 -1.21
CA ARG A 461 -63.42 17.11 -2.18
C ARG A 461 -64.92 17.32 -2.39
N MET A 462 -65.70 16.25 -2.32
CA MET A 462 -67.16 16.32 -2.49
C MET A 462 -67.91 16.75 -1.21
N ALA A 463 -67.25 16.74 -0.05
CA ALA A 463 -67.91 16.94 1.25
C ALA A 463 -67.37 18.09 2.11
N TYR A 464 -66.12 18.51 1.95
CA TYR A 464 -65.55 19.57 2.80
C TYR A 464 -66.32 20.88 2.68
N SER A 465 -66.60 21.48 3.84
CA SER A 465 -67.28 22.76 3.94
C SER A 465 -66.29 23.86 4.28
N TYR A 466 -66.39 24.99 3.56
CA TYR A 466 -65.51 26.15 3.68
C TYR A 466 -66.33 27.41 3.88
N LEU A 467 -65.83 28.33 4.73
CA LEU A 467 -66.48 29.62 4.94
C LEU A 467 -66.22 30.53 3.74
N HIS A 468 -67.29 30.90 3.04
CA HIS A 468 -67.27 31.88 1.97
C HIS A 468 -67.93 33.17 2.43
N VAL A 469 -67.24 34.29 2.28
CA VAL A 469 -67.72 35.62 2.66
C VAL A 469 -67.73 36.49 1.41
N ASP A 470 -68.88 37.06 1.09
CA ASP A 470 -69.07 37.99 -0.02
C ASP A 470 -70.00 39.15 0.39
N GLU A 471 -70.24 40.09 -0.51
CA GLU A 471 -71.12 41.25 -0.25
C GLU A 471 -72.58 40.84 0.03
N ALA A 472 -73.05 39.72 -0.52
CA ALA A 472 -74.40 39.19 -0.30
C ALA A 472 -74.51 38.40 1.02
N HIS A 473 -73.39 37.93 1.57
CA HIS A 473 -73.28 37.09 2.75
C HIS A 473 -72.18 37.63 3.70
N PRO A 474 -72.37 38.80 4.33
CA PRO A 474 -71.35 39.45 5.16
C PRO A 474 -71.01 38.67 6.45
N LEU A 475 -71.92 37.79 6.92
CA LEU A 475 -71.67 36.85 8.02
C LEU A 475 -71.03 35.53 7.58
N GLY A 476 -70.80 35.38 6.27
CA GLY A 476 -70.34 34.15 5.63
C GLY A 476 -71.41 33.08 5.45
N VAL A 477 -71.21 32.21 4.47
CA VAL A 477 -71.97 30.99 4.21
C VAL A 477 -70.98 29.83 4.03
N PHE A 478 -71.33 28.64 4.53
CA PHE A 478 -70.49 27.47 4.28
C PHE A 478 -70.86 26.84 2.94
N ILE A 479 -69.87 26.69 2.07
CA ILE A 479 -70.04 26.09 0.75
C ILE A 479 -69.12 24.88 0.59
N THR A 480 -69.52 23.95 -0.27
CA THR A 480 -68.73 22.77 -0.63
C THR A 480 -68.14 22.96 -2.02
N HIS A 481 -66.83 22.75 -2.17
CA HIS A 481 -66.14 22.87 -3.45
C HIS A 481 -66.06 21.54 -4.18
N ARG A 482 -67.22 21.10 -4.67
CA ARG A 482 -67.38 19.81 -5.36
C ARG A 482 -66.70 19.79 -6.72
N ILE A 483 -66.10 18.65 -7.04
CA ILE A 483 -65.62 18.37 -8.40
C ILE A 483 -66.84 17.99 -9.25
N ALA A 484 -67.42 18.97 -9.93
CA ALA A 484 -68.68 18.83 -10.66
C ALA A 484 -68.72 17.65 -11.66
N LEU A 485 -67.58 17.30 -12.25
CA LEU A 485 -67.47 16.20 -13.21
C LEU A 485 -67.75 14.81 -12.59
N TYR A 486 -67.67 14.67 -11.27
CA TYR A 486 -67.92 13.42 -10.56
C TYR A 486 -69.37 13.23 -10.11
N GLU A 487 -70.19 14.29 -10.10
CA GLU A 487 -71.55 14.24 -9.54
C GLU A 487 -72.42 13.19 -10.24
N GLY A 488 -72.43 13.16 -11.57
CA GLY A 488 -73.23 12.18 -12.33
C GLY A 488 -72.75 10.73 -12.16
N ALA A 489 -71.43 10.51 -12.12
CA ALA A 489 -70.86 9.18 -11.93
C ALA A 489 -71.14 8.64 -10.52
N ILE A 490 -71.02 9.49 -9.50
CA ILE A 490 -71.39 9.16 -8.12
C ILE A 490 -72.90 8.85 -8.04
N GLU A 491 -73.76 9.67 -8.64
CA GLU A 491 -75.21 9.41 -8.64
C GLU A 491 -75.56 8.05 -9.26
N GLY A 492 -74.92 7.70 -10.38
CA GLY A 492 -75.06 6.39 -11.03
C GLY A 492 -74.62 5.23 -10.13
N TYR A 493 -73.49 5.39 -9.45
CA TYR A 493 -72.98 4.42 -8.49
C TYR A 493 -73.95 4.22 -7.30
N VAL A 494 -74.40 5.32 -6.68
CA VAL A 494 -75.29 5.29 -5.51
C VAL A 494 -76.61 4.56 -5.81
N LYS A 495 -77.17 4.75 -7.02
CA LYS A 495 -78.42 4.06 -7.44
C LYS A 495 -78.31 2.54 -7.42
N THR A 496 -77.12 2.01 -7.72
CA THR A 496 -76.88 0.57 -7.85
C THR A 496 -76.21 -0.05 -6.61
N HIS A 497 -75.60 0.77 -5.73
CA HIS A 497 -74.80 0.32 -4.58
C HIS A 497 -75.26 0.95 -3.25
N GLN A 498 -76.57 0.89 -2.96
CA GLN A 498 -77.23 1.59 -1.85
C GLN A 498 -76.70 1.28 -0.43
N ASN A 499 -76.04 0.14 -0.23
CA ASN A 499 -75.45 -0.26 1.04
C ASN A 499 -73.91 -0.22 1.04
N SER A 500 -73.30 0.36 0.02
CA SER A 500 -71.84 0.52 -0.03
C SER A 500 -71.34 1.49 1.04
N TYR A 501 -70.07 1.34 1.41
CA TYR A 501 -69.43 2.22 2.39
C TYR A 501 -69.51 3.71 1.99
N TRP A 502 -69.28 4.02 0.71
CA TRP A 502 -69.44 5.39 0.18
C TRP A 502 -70.83 5.96 0.47
N VAL A 503 -71.90 5.18 0.22
CA VAL A 503 -73.27 5.64 0.46
C VAL A 503 -73.54 5.87 1.95
N LEU A 504 -73.01 5.01 2.81
CA LEU A 504 -73.13 5.18 4.26
C LEU A 504 -72.44 6.47 4.74
N CYS A 505 -71.21 6.73 4.28
CA CYS A 505 -70.49 7.97 4.55
C CYS A 505 -71.25 9.19 4.00
N GLN A 506 -71.64 9.14 2.73
CA GLN A 506 -72.35 10.23 2.05
C GLN A 506 -73.64 10.60 2.79
N ASN A 507 -74.44 9.62 3.22
CA ASN A 507 -75.68 9.88 3.95
C ASN A 507 -75.42 10.58 5.29
N ALA A 508 -74.49 10.06 6.11
CA ALA A 508 -74.18 10.67 7.39
C ALA A 508 -73.61 12.09 7.23
N ILE A 509 -72.71 12.30 6.28
CA ILE A 509 -72.12 13.61 5.97
C ILE A 509 -73.18 14.60 5.45
N THR A 510 -74.09 14.16 4.60
CA THR A 510 -75.15 15.04 4.06
C THR A 510 -76.06 15.55 5.17
N GLU A 511 -76.47 14.68 6.09
CA GLU A 511 -77.29 15.09 7.24
C GLU A 511 -76.50 15.98 8.20
N ALA A 512 -75.20 15.74 8.38
CA ALA A 512 -74.32 16.63 9.13
C ALA A 512 -74.26 18.04 8.54
N GLN A 513 -74.14 18.16 7.22
CA GLN A 513 -74.17 19.44 6.52
C GLN A 513 -75.53 20.13 6.66
N SER A 514 -76.64 19.38 6.64
CA SER A 514 -77.99 19.92 6.92
C SER A 514 -78.10 20.52 8.33
N ILE A 515 -77.46 19.91 9.34
CA ILE A 515 -77.40 20.47 10.70
C ILE A 515 -76.70 21.82 10.68
N VAL A 516 -75.51 21.92 10.05
CA VAL A 516 -74.76 23.18 9.95
C VAL A 516 -75.59 24.26 9.25
N ASN A 517 -76.24 23.92 8.13
CA ASN A 517 -77.09 24.85 7.39
C ASN A 517 -78.28 25.34 8.24
N ALA A 518 -78.96 24.43 8.95
CA ALA A 518 -80.05 24.78 9.85
C ALA A 518 -79.58 25.69 11.00
N LEU A 519 -78.40 25.43 11.57
CA LEU A 519 -77.79 26.31 12.59
C LEU A 519 -77.49 27.71 12.04
N GLN A 520 -76.99 27.83 10.81
CA GLN A 520 -76.78 29.14 10.18
C GLN A 520 -78.08 29.90 9.97
N VAL A 521 -79.15 29.21 9.56
CA VAL A 521 -80.48 29.82 9.41
C VAL A 521 -81.01 30.30 10.76
N LEU A 522 -80.93 29.47 11.80
CA LEU A 522 -81.36 29.82 13.15
C LEU A 522 -80.55 30.99 13.74
N GLN A 523 -79.23 31.00 13.53
CA GLN A 523 -78.36 32.11 13.96
C GLN A 523 -78.75 33.41 13.25
N LYS A 524 -78.95 33.39 11.92
CA LYS A 524 -79.39 34.56 11.15
C LYS A 524 -80.77 35.07 11.60
N LEU A 525 -81.71 34.17 11.85
CA LEU A 525 -83.04 34.51 12.36
C LEU A 525 -82.95 35.15 13.75
N GLN A 526 -82.14 34.61 14.67
CA GLN A 526 -82.03 35.18 16.02
C GLN A 526 -81.21 36.48 16.08
N SER A 527 -80.28 36.69 15.14
CA SER A 527 -79.42 37.89 15.08
C SER A 527 -80.03 39.06 14.30
N SER A 528 -81.19 38.89 13.66
CA SER A 528 -81.85 39.96 12.91
C SER A 528 -82.63 40.90 13.85
N PRO A 529 -82.48 42.23 13.74
CA PRO A 529 -83.11 43.19 14.65
C PRO A 529 -84.65 43.21 14.60
N ASP A 530 -85.26 42.71 13.51
CA ASP A 530 -86.71 42.67 13.29
C ASP A 530 -87.31 41.25 13.38
N ALA A 531 -86.53 40.25 13.82
CA ALA A 531 -86.99 38.86 13.78
C ALA A 531 -88.03 38.51 14.87
N PRO A 532 -89.06 37.71 14.53
CA PRO A 532 -89.96 37.14 15.52
C PRO A 532 -89.20 36.23 16.48
N SER A 533 -89.67 36.12 17.73
CA SER A 533 -89.10 35.16 18.69
C SER A 533 -89.15 33.75 18.09
N LEU A 534 -88.02 33.03 18.16
CA LEU A 534 -87.94 31.65 17.69
C LEU A 534 -89.04 30.81 18.36
N ASN A 535 -89.72 29.98 17.58
CA ASN A 535 -90.72 29.03 18.04
C ASN A 535 -90.26 27.60 17.68
N GLU A 536 -90.98 26.59 18.15
CA GLU A 536 -90.63 25.18 17.88
C GLU A 536 -90.77 24.80 16.39
N GLU A 537 -91.57 25.54 15.60
CA GLU A 537 -91.72 25.32 14.17
C GLU A 537 -90.43 25.67 13.41
N HIS A 538 -89.73 26.74 13.81
CA HIS A 538 -88.43 27.11 13.27
C HIS A 538 -87.34 26.05 13.57
N LEU A 539 -87.47 25.28 14.65
CA LEU A 539 -86.51 24.24 15.05
C LEU A 539 -86.76 22.89 14.37
N LYS A 540 -87.89 22.73 13.68
CA LYS A 540 -88.31 21.45 13.10
C LYS A 540 -87.23 20.86 12.19
N GLU A 541 -86.75 21.63 11.23
CA GLU A 541 -85.73 21.18 10.27
C GLU A 541 -84.40 20.84 10.95
N PHE A 542 -84.01 21.61 11.96
CA PHE A 542 -82.81 21.34 12.77
C PHE A 542 -82.94 20.03 13.55
N LYS A 543 -84.04 19.81 14.26
CA LYS A 543 -84.29 18.58 15.04
C LYS A 543 -84.42 17.34 14.14
N GLU A 544 -85.02 17.50 12.96
CA GLU A 544 -85.09 16.45 11.95
C GLU A 544 -83.69 16.09 11.42
N ALA A 545 -82.85 17.08 11.08
CA ALA A 545 -81.48 16.86 10.63
C ALA A 545 -80.62 16.18 11.70
N VAL A 546 -80.73 16.60 12.97
CA VAL A 546 -80.08 15.94 14.13
C VAL A 546 -80.48 14.46 14.22
N SER A 547 -81.78 14.17 14.13
CA SER A 547 -82.30 12.81 14.25
C SER A 547 -81.84 11.91 13.10
N LYS A 548 -81.88 12.42 11.86
CA LYS A 548 -81.41 11.70 10.66
C LYS A 548 -79.92 11.46 10.70
N PHE A 549 -79.13 12.45 11.11
CA PHE A 549 -77.68 12.29 11.29
C PHE A 549 -77.37 11.15 12.26
N LEU A 550 -77.97 11.14 13.44
CA LEU A 550 -77.70 10.10 14.45
C LEU A 550 -78.07 8.71 13.95
N TYR A 551 -79.17 8.59 13.20
CA TYR A 551 -79.55 7.34 12.54
C TYR A 551 -78.51 6.88 11.53
N HIS A 552 -78.10 7.76 10.60
CA HIS A 552 -77.14 7.41 9.55
C HIS A 552 -75.73 7.19 10.09
N ASN A 553 -75.29 7.98 11.07
CA ASN A 553 -74.02 7.80 11.76
C ASN A 553 -73.96 6.45 12.48
N LYS A 554 -75.03 6.08 13.19
CA LYS A 554 -75.12 4.76 13.83
C LYS A 554 -75.03 3.63 12.80
N LYS A 555 -75.74 3.74 11.67
CA LYS A 555 -75.69 2.74 10.60
C LYS A 555 -74.27 2.61 10.00
N LEU A 556 -73.56 3.73 9.84
CA LEU A 556 -72.17 3.75 9.38
C LEU A 556 -71.23 3.08 10.40
N GLU A 557 -71.36 3.39 11.68
CA GLU A 557 -70.59 2.79 12.78
C GLU A 557 -70.84 1.28 12.89
N GLU A 558 -72.11 0.84 12.88
CA GLU A 558 -72.48 -0.58 12.93
C GLU A 558 -71.94 -1.34 11.71
N SER A 559 -72.04 -0.75 10.51
CA SER A 559 -71.46 -1.33 9.32
C SER A 559 -69.94 -1.45 9.43
N PHE A 560 -69.27 -0.45 9.99
CA PHE A 560 -67.82 -0.46 10.17
C PHE A 560 -67.37 -1.55 11.15
N GLN A 561 -68.08 -1.74 12.27
CA GLN A 561 -67.78 -2.76 13.27
C GLN A 561 -67.90 -4.20 12.76
N GLN A 562 -68.71 -4.42 11.72
CA GLN A 562 -68.94 -5.75 11.13
C GLN A 562 -67.91 -6.13 10.05
N LEU A 563 -66.99 -5.23 9.70
CA LEU A 563 -66.05 -5.44 8.59
C LEU A 563 -64.80 -6.19 9.05
N VAL A 564 -64.34 -7.11 8.20
CA VAL A 564 -63.04 -7.76 8.35
C VAL A 564 -61.98 -6.87 7.68
N PRO A 565 -60.96 -6.38 8.41
CA PRO A 565 -59.90 -5.57 7.84
C PRO A 565 -59.25 -6.22 6.62
N GLN A 566 -59.26 -5.56 5.47
CA GLN A 566 -58.45 -5.93 4.31
C GLN A 566 -57.23 -5.01 4.23
N LYS A 567 -56.03 -5.58 4.25
CA LYS A 567 -54.78 -4.82 4.14
C LYS A 567 -54.73 -4.15 2.77
N THR A 568 -54.48 -2.84 2.75
CA THR A 568 -54.34 -2.08 1.49
C THR A 568 -52.86 -1.87 1.17
N ASP A 569 -52.53 -1.85 -0.12
CA ASP A 569 -51.19 -1.48 -0.61
C ASP A 569 -51.02 0.04 -0.75
N SER A 570 -51.89 0.83 -0.10
CA SER A 570 -51.95 2.28 -0.30
C SER A 570 -50.67 3.03 0.08
N GLU A 571 -49.85 2.47 0.97
CA GLU A 571 -48.54 2.99 1.36
C GLU A 571 -47.50 2.89 0.23
N LYS A 572 -47.74 2.06 -0.80
CA LYS A 572 -46.83 1.87 -1.94
C LYS A 572 -47.12 2.82 -3.11
N TYR A 573 -48.18 3.63 -3.03
CA TYR A 573 -48.56 4.50 -4.13
C TYR A 573 -47.65 5.73 -4.21
N SER A 574 -47.37 6.17 -5.43
CA SER A 574 -46.52 7.31 -5.74
C SER A 574 -47.13 8.68 -5.35
N SER A 575 -48.42 8.70 -4.97
CA SER A 575 -49.24 9.88 -4.71
C SER A 575 -50.16 9.67 -3.51
N GLU A 576 -50.40 10.72 -2.73
CA GLU A 576 -51.42 10.72 -1.67
C GLU A 576 -52.85 10.76 -2.25
N PHE A 577 -53.04 11.29 -3.45
CA PHE A 577 -54.35 11.63 -4.00
C PHE A 577 -54.83 10.68 -5.08
N PHE A 578 -53.90 10.07 -5.81
CA PHE A 578 -54.17 9.26 -6.99
C PHE A 578 -53.62 7.85 -6.86
N TYR A 579 -54.30 6.90 -7.49
CA TYR A 579 -53.75 5.60 -7.82
C TYR A 579 -52.57 5.72 -8.81
N PRO A 580 -51.68 4.72 -8.89
CA PRO A 580 -50.49 4.80 -9.73
C PRO A 580 -50.77 5.00 -11.23
N PHE A 581 -49.98 5.87 -11.86
CA PHE A 581 -49.95 6.06 -13.32
C PHE A 581 -48.73 5.36 -13.92
N ASN A 582 -48.94 4.55 -14.95
CA ASN A 582 -47.82 4.12 -15.79
C ASN A 582 -47.38 5.27 -16.74
N GLU A 583 -46.22 5.12 -17.38
CA GLU A 583 -45.64 6.18 -18.22
C GLU A 583 -46.48 6.49 -19.48
N ASP A 584 -47.08 5.48 -20.10
CA ASP A 584 -47.87 5.66 -21.31
C ASP A 584 -49.21 6.36 -20.99
N GLU A 585 -49.85 5.99 -19.88
CA GLU A 585 -51.04 6.65 -19.35
C GLU A 585 -50.76 8.12 -19.04
N LEU A 586 -49.65 8.41 -18.34
CA LEU A 586 -49.29 9.77 -17.96
C LEU A 586 -49.04 10.66 -19.19
N LYS A 587 -48.39 10.13 -20.24
CA LYS A 587 -48.15 10.85 -21.50
C LYS A 587 -49.42 11.10 -22.32
N ALA A 588 -50.38 10.19 -22.23
CA ALA A 588 -51.66 10.27 -22.93
C ALA A 588 -52.64 11.28 -22.31
N LEU A 589 -52.40 11.74 -21.08
CA LEU A 589 -53.27 12.71 -20.41
C LEU A 589 -53.32 14.05 -21.16
N SER A 590 -54.49 14.70 -21.08
CA SER A 590 -54.68 16.06 -21.59
C SER A 590 -53.93 17.08 -20.74
N GLU A 591 -53.74 18.28 -21.30
CA GLU A 591 -53.17 19.42 -20.58
C GLU A 591 -53.96 19.78 -19.30
N ASP A 592 -55.30 19.74 -19.37
CA ASP A 592 -56.18 20.06 -18.23
C ASP A 592 -56.13 18.98 -17.14
N GLN A 593 -55.97 17.71 -17.53
CA GLN A 593 -55.79 16.59 -16.61
C GLN A 593 -54.45 16.68 -15.88
N LEU A 594 -53.36 16.95 -16.61
CA LEU A 594 -52.04 17.14 -16.01
C LEU A 594 -52.02 18.35 -15.06
N ALA A 595 -52.62 19.48 -15.44
CA ALA A 595 -52.74 20.64 -14.56
C ALA A 595 -53.57 20.33 -13.30
N THR A 596 -54.65 19.55 -13.43
CA THR A 596 -55.44 19.10 -12.28
C THR A 596 -54.60 18.24 -11.33
N ILE A 597 -53.79 17.31 -11.85
CA ILE A 597 -52.86 16.50 -11.05
C ILE A 597 -51.88 17.41 -10.31
N CYS A 598 -51.16 18.29 -11.00
CA CYS A 598 -50.14 19.13 -10.37
C CYS A 598 -50.70 20.02 -9.26
N LEU A 599 -51.87 20.64 -9.48
CA LEU A 599 -52.52 21.47 -8.46
C LEU A 599 -53.03 20.65 -7.27
N GLU A 600 -53.44 19.40 -7.51
CA GLU A 600 -53.85 18.47 -6.46
C GLU A 600 -52.63 18.04 -5.63
N GLU A 601 -51.54 17.63 -6.28
CA GLU A 601 -50.29 17.18 -5.67
C GLU A 601 -49.64 18.24 -4.79
N LEU A 602 -49.80 19.52 -5.11
CA LEU A 602 -49.32 20.61 -4.26
C LEU A 602 -50.08 20.75 -2.93
N ASN A 603 -51.19 20.01 -2.73
CA ASN A 603 -51.82 19.87 -1.41
C ASN A 603 -51.14 18.82 -0.53
N ALA A 604 -50.28 17.97 -1.09
CA ALA A 604 -49.58 16.98 -0.30
C ALA A 604 -48.62 17.69 0.65
N ARG A 605 -48.49 17.17 1.88
CA ARG A 605 -47.47 17.66 2.83
C ARG A 605 -46.05 17.32 2.32
N LYS A 606 -45.91 16.44 1.33
CA LYS A 606 -44.66 16.11 0.64
C LYS A 606 -44.82 16.13 -0.86
N VAL A 607 -43.75 16.50 -1.57
CA VAL A 607 -43.66 16.29 -3.02
C VAL A 607 -43.90 14.83 -3.32
N SER A 608 -44.86 14.54 -4.18
CA SER A 608 -45.06 13.20 -4.69
C SER A 608 -44.07 12.92 -5.80
N SER A 609 -43.62 11.66 -5.88
CA SER A 609 -42.84 11.20 -7.04
C SER A 609 -43.58 11.41 -8.36
N LEU A 610 -44.93 11.44 -8.35
CA LEU A 610 -45.74 11.81 -9.51
C LEU A 610 -45.51 13.26 -9.94
N LEU A 611 -45.49 14.21 -8.99
CA LEU A 611 -45.20 15.62 -9.29
C LEU A 611 -43.79 15.80 -9.83
N THR A 612 -42.80 15.13 -9.22
CA THR A 612 -41.41 15.13 -9.71
C THR A 612 -41.30 14.53 -11.11
N ARG A 613 -42.01 13.45 -11.42
CA ARG A 613 -42.07 12.83 -12.76
C ARG A 613 -42.60 13.80 -13.82
N ILE A 614 -43.69 14.51 -13.51
CA ILE A 614 -44.27 15.50 -14.43
C ILE A 614 -43.34 16.70 -14.60
N ALA A 615 -42.82 17.26 -13.51
CA ALA A 615 -41.91 18.42 -13.56
C ALA A 615 -40.55 18.10 -14.21
N SER A 616 -40.09 16.86 -14.12
CA SER A 616 -38.84 16.42 -14.75
C SER A 616 -38.98 16.19 -16.26
N ASN A 617 -40.21 16.09 -16.79
CA ASN A 617 -40.45 15.91 -18.21
C ASN A 617 -40.91 17.22 -18.85
N ASP A 618 -40.07 17.80 -19.71
CA ASP A 618 -40.33 19.11 -20.30
C ASP A 618 -41.57 19.12 -21.21
N GLU A 619 -41.88 18.00 -21.89
CA GLU A 619 -43.10 17.89 -22.71
C GLU A 619 -44.37 17.91 -21.86
N LEU A 620 -44.38 17.16 -20.76
CA LEU A 620 -45.53 17.13 -19.83
C LEU A 620 -45.70 18.47 -19.12
N TYR A 621 -44.61 19.08 -18.68
CA TYR A 621 -44.65 20.37 -18.00
C TYR A 621 -45.15 21.50 -18.91
N LEU A 622 -44.75 21.52 -20.19
CA LEU A 622 -45.25 22.49 -21.17
C LEU A 622 -46.77 22.39 -21.36
N LYS A 623 -47.33 21.16 -21.38
CA LYS A 623 -48.79 20.95 -21.38
C LYS A 623 -49.44 21.54 -20.12
N VAL A 624 -48.85 21.28 -18.94
CA VAL A 624 -49.34 21.85 -17.68
C VAL A 624 -49.34 23.38 -17.71
N GLN A 625 -48.25 23.99 -18.17
CA GLN A 625 -48.13 25.45 -18.27
C GLN A 625 -49.18 26.05 -19.21
N ALA A 626 -49.43 25.40 -20.35
CA ALA A 626 -50.48 25.80 -21.29
C ALA A 626 -51.87 25.77 -20.62
N ALA A 627 -52.21 24.69 -19.92
CA ALA A 627 -53.49 24.57 -19.21
C ALA A 627 -53.65 25.59 -18.06
N LEU A 628 -52.61 25.83 -17.25
CA LEU A 628 -52.67 26.78 -16.13
C LEU A 628 -52.81 28.24 -16.58
N SER A 629 -52.54 28.55 -17.85
CA SER A 629 -52.82 29.87 -18.43
C SER A 629 -54.31 30.12 -18.72
N LYS A 630 -55.15 29.07 -18.71
CA LYS A 630 -56.60 29.17 -18.93
C LYS A 630 -57.31 29.72 -17.69
N ASP A 631 -58.33 30.56 -17.91
CA ASP A 631 -59.16 31.14 -16.83
C ASP A 631 -59.95 30.09 -16.02
N VAL A 632 -60.06 28.85 -16.50
CA VAL A 632 -60.82 27.80 -15.79
C VAL A 632 -60.18 27.41 -14.46
N PHE A 633 -58.85 27.51 -14.32
CA PHE A 633 -58.12 27.15 -13.09
C PHE A 633 -57.97 28.30 -12.10
N THR A 634 -58.07 29.56 -12.54
CA THR A 634 -57.94 30.75 -11.68
C THR A 634 -59.05 30.85 -10.63
N LYS A 635 -60.20 30.23 -10.91
CA LYS A 635 -61.41 30.23 -10.08
C LYS A 635 -61.45 29.13 -9.02
N ARG A 636 -60.40 28.32 -8.87
CA ARG A 636 -60.32 27.35 -7.77
C ARG A 636 -60.14 28.06 -6.44
N VAL A 637 -60.64 27.44 -5.37
CA VAL A 637 -60.57 28.00 -4.01
C VAL A 637 -59.32 27.63 -3.22
N ASP A 638 -58.56 26.66 -3.71
CA ASP A 638 -57.36 26.13 -3.06
C ASP A 638 -56.10 26.92 -3.46
N PHE A 639 -56.23 28.25 -3.51
CA PHE A 639 -55.15 29.20 -3.82
C PHE A 639 -54.36 28.88 -5.11
N PRO A 640 -55.03 28.82 -6.28
CA PRO A 640 -54.43 28.34 -7.53
C PRO A 640 -53.27 29.20 -8.05
N ALA A 641 -53.31 30.51 -7.82
CA ALA A 641 -52.25 31.43 -8.24
C ALA A 641 -50.92 31.15 -7.51
N GLY A 642 -50.98 30.97 -6.18
CA GLY A 642 -49.80 30.61 -5.40
C GLY A 642 -49.25 29.25 -5.78
N LYS A 643 -50.12 28.25 -5.91
CA LYS A 643 -49.72 26.91 -6.37
C LYS A 643 -49.04 26.91 -7.73
N THR A 644 -49.57 27.68 -8.68
CA THR A 644 -48.96 27.82 -10.01
C THR A 644 -47.57 28.44 -9.93
N ALA A 645 -47.39 29.46 -9.08
CA ALA A 645 -46.09 30.08 -8.85
C ALA A 645 -45.09 29.10 -8.20
N GLU A 646 -45.53 28.34 -7.19
CA GLU A 646 -44.70 27.33 -6.54
C GLU A 646 -44.28 26.21 -7.49
N LEU A 647 -45.21 25.73 -8.33
CA LEU A 647 -44.91 24.74 -9.36
C LEU A 647 -43.82 25.23 -10.33
N ALA A 648 -43.90 26.50 -10.75
CA ALA A 648 -42.91 27.09 -11.63
C ALA A 648 -41.52 27.22 -10.97
N LYS A 649 -41.47 27.57 -9.68
CA LYS A 649 -40.21 27.59 -8.93
C LYS A 649 -39.61 26.20 -8.80
N PHE A 650 -40.44 25.17 -8.58
CA PHE A 650 -40.00 23.78 -8.47
C PHE A 650 -39.47 23.25 -9.81
N TYR A 651 -40.19 23.51 -10.91
CA TYR A 651 -39.72 23.19 -12.25
C TYR A 651 -38.36 23.85 -12.57
N LEU A 652 -38.18 25.11 -12.20
CA LEU A 652 -36.89 25.79 -12.35
C LEU A 652 -35.79 25.08 -11.56
N PHE A 653 -36.05 24.67 -10.32
CA PHE A 653 -35.10 23.89 -9.51
C PHE A 653 -34.70 22.58 -10.21
N ILE A 654 -35.69 21.81 -10.69
CA ILE A 654 -35.46 20.55 -11.41
C ILE A 654 -34.62 20.77 -12.68
N ASN A 655 -34.85 21.85 -13.41
CA ASN A 655 -34.05 22.18 -14.59
C ASN A 655 -32.60 22.55 -14.26
N ILE A 656 -32.34 23.25 -13.15
CA ILE A 656 -30.96 23.51 -12.69
C ILE A 656 -30.28 22.18 -12.31
N TYR A 657 -31.00 21.28 -11.64
CA TYR A 657 -30.48 19.94 -11.33
C TYR A 657 -30.15 19.12 -12.60
N LYS A 658 -30.98 19.20 -13.64
CA LYS A 658 -30.65 18.62 -14.95
C LYS A 658 -29.38 19.22 -15.54
N GLN A 659 -29.21 20.55 -15.45
CA GLN A 659 -28.00 21.25 -15.91
C GLN A 659 -26.75 20.80 -15.15
N PHE A 660 -26.85 20.63 -13.82
CA PHE A 660 -25.78 20.06 -12.99
C PHE A 660 -25.37 18.67 -13.48
N ASN A 661 -26.34 17.81 -13.82
CA ASN A 661 -26.06 16.44 -14.27
C ASN A 661 -25.33 16.40 -15.61
N VAL A 662 -25.66 17.28 -16.55
CA VAL A 662 -25.03 17.34 -17.88
C VAL A 662 -23.77 18.20 -17.94
N ALA A 663 -23.48 19.01 -16.91
CA ALA A 663 -22.27 19.82 -16.85
C ALA A 663 -21.01 18.95 -16.95
N GLU A 664 -20.08 19.34 -17.83
CA GLU A 664 -18.87 18.57 -18.15
C GLU A 664 -17.71 18.89 -17.20
N THR A 665 -17.67 20.11 -16.65
CA THR A 665 -16.56 20.58 -15.81
C THR A 665 -16.94 20.63 -14.34
N TYR A 666 -15.95 20.45 -13.46
CA TYR A 666 -16.16 20.57 -12.02
C TYR A 666 -16.64 21.98 -11.62
N LEU A 667 -16.08 23.02 -12.25
CA LEU A 667 -16.49 24.40 -12.00
C LEU A 667 -17.97 24.65 -12.37
N GLN A 668 -18.43 24.17 -13.54
CA GLN A 668 -19.83 24.29 -13.93
C GLN A 668 -20.75 23.54 -12.95
N LYS A 669 -20.35 22.34 -12.50
CA LYS A 669 -21.10 21.60 -11.48
C LYS A 669 -21.20 22.37 -10.17
N GLN A 670 -20.14 23.04 -9.72
CA GLN A 670 -20.20 23.90 -8.53
C GLN A 670 -21.14 25.10 -8.74
N GLU A 671 -21.08 25.77 -9.89
CA GLU A 671 -21.95 26.92 -10.21
C GLU A 671 -23.44 26.51 -10.22
N GLU A 672 -23.78 25.40 -10.89
CA GLU A 672 -25.15 24.91 -10.91
C GLU A 672 -25.62 24.46 -9.52
N ARG A 673 -24.75 23.82 -8.72
CA ARG A 673 -25.05 23.49 -7.32
C ARG A 673 -25.35 24.73 -6.49
N LEU A 674 -24.61 25.83 -6.67
CA LEU A 674 -24.88 27.10 -5.98
C LEU A 674 -26.24 27.66 -6.38
N ARG A 675 -26.57 27.63 -7.68
CA ARG A 675 -27.89 28.03 -8.18
C ARG A 675 -29.01 27.16 -7.61
N MET A 676 -28.80 25.85 -7.47
CA MET A 676 -29.75 24.96 -6.79
C MET A 676 -29.97 25.40 -5.35
N ALA A 677 -28.91 25.66 -4.59
CA ALA A 677 -29.02 26.11 -3.20
C ALA A 677 -29.72 27.47 -3.06
N GLU A 678 -29.53 28.38 -4.01
CA GLU A 678 -30.26 29.66 -4.06
C GLU A 678 -31.74 29.46 -4.38
N GLN A 679 -32.05 28.55 -5.32
CA GLN A 679 -33.42 28.28 -5.72
C GLN A 679 -34.19 27.51 -4.65
N LEU A 680 -33.54 26.61 -3.91
CA LEU A 680 -34.10 25.88 -2.76
C LEU A 680 -34.70 26.84 -1.73
N LYS A 681 -33.99 27.95 -1.42
CA LYS A 681 -34.45 28.96 -0.45
C LYS A 681 -35.74 29.69 -0.86
N LYS A 682 -36.13 29.61 -2.14
CA LYS A 682 -37.33 30.27 -2.68
C LYS A 682 -38.55 29.35 -2.73
N LEU A 683 -38.37 28.05 -2.53
CA LEU A 683 -39.44 27.04 -2.53
C LEU A 683 -40.18 27.03 -1.19
N ASP A 684 -41.47 26.72 -1.24
CA ASP A 684 -42.26 26.42 -0.04
C ASP A 684 -41.80 25.14 0.67
N ASN A 685 -42.06 25.07 1.98
CA ASN A 685 -41.54 24.02 2.88
C ASN A 685 -41.85 22.58 2.42
N ASN A 686 -42.98 22.35 1.76
CA ASN A 686 -43.38 21.02 1.27
C ASN A 686 -42.58 20.56 0.03
N LEU A 687 -41.99 21.50 -0.72
CA LEU A 687 -41.15 21.25 -1.89
C LEU A 687 -39.65 21.22 -1.58
N GLN A 688 -39.27 21.84 -0.45
CA GLN A 688 -37.87 21.93 -0.02
C GLN A 688 -37.24 20.57 0.25
N GLU A 689 -37.98 19.60 0.80
CA GLU A 689 -37.37 18.31 1.18
C GLU A 689 -36.86 17.51 -0.02
N GLU A 690 -37.68 17.38 -1.07
CA GLU A 690 -37.28 16.70 -2.32
C GLU A 690 -36.15 17.45 -3.01
N ALA A 691 -36.26 18.79 -3.08
CA ALA A 691 -35.21 19.63 -3.64
C ALA A 691 -33.90 19.52 -2.83
N GLN A 692 -33.99 19.37 -1.51
CA GLN A 692 -32.84 19.15 -0.64
C GLN A 692 -32.22 17.76 -0.84
N SER A 693 -33.03 16.73 -1.08
CA SER A 693 -32.53 15.40 -1.46
C SER A 693 -31.73 15.45 -2.77
N LEU A 694 -32.24 16.13 -3.79
CA LEU A 694 -31.54 16.31 -5.07
C LEU A 694 -30.27 17.18 -4.93
N LEU A 695 -30.30 18.18 -4.05
CA LEU A 695 -29.11 18.98 -3.71
C LEU A 695 -28.07 18.14 -2.97
N GLN A 696 -28.48 17.26 -2.06
CA GLN A 696 -27.58 16.35 -1.36
C GLN A 696 -26.93 15.37 -2.34
N GLU A 697 -27.69 14.83 -3.30
CA GLU A 697 -27.13 13.98 -4.35
C GLU A 697 -26.09 14.74 -5.20
N ALA A 698 -26.35 16.02 -5.50
CA ALA A 698 -25.38 16.87 -6.18
C ALA A 698 -24.12 17.12 -5.34
N ASP A 699 -24.28 17.33 -4.02
CA ASP A 699 -23.18 17.48 -3.06
C ASP A 699 -22.33 16.20 -2.96
N ASP A 700 -22.96 15.02 -2.88
CA ASP A 700 -22.27 13.73 -2.83
C ASP A 700 -21.47 13.47 -4.12
N ARG A 701 -22.02 13.83 -5.28
CA ARG A 701 -21.32 13.73 -6.57
C ARG A 701 -20.14 14.70 -6.65
N LEU A 702 -20.29 15.93 -6.15
CA LEU A 702 -19.17 16.89 -6.08
C LEU A 702 -18.08 16.41 -5.13
N LEU A 703 -18.45 15.83 -3.98
CA LEU A 703 -17.52 15.25 -3.03
C LEU A 703 -16.73 14.09 -3.66
N ALA A 704 -17.40 13.22 -4.41
CA ALA A 704 -16.74 12.14 -5.16
C ALA A 704 -15.74 12.69 -6.19
N LEU A 705 -16.09 13.75 -6.92
CA LEU A 705 -15.16 14.41 -7.85
C LEU A 705 -13.97 15.05 -7.12
N HIS A 706 -14.19 15.67 -5.96
CA HIS A 706 -13.12 16.22 -5.15
C HIS A 706 -12.19 15.14 -4.59
N GLN A 707 -12.74 13.99 -4.20
CA GLN A 707 -11.95 12.84 -3.75
C GLN A 707 -10.99 12.34 -4.83
N LEU A 708 -11.41 12.32 -6.11
CA LEU A 708 -10.52 11.96 -7.22
C LEU A 708 -9.32 12.92 -7.33
N GLU A 709 -9.53 14.22 -7.08
CA GLU A 709 -8.42 15.20 -7.03
C GLU A 709 -7.50 14.94 -5.83
N VAL A 710 -8.05 14.64 -4.65
CA VAL A 710 -7.26 14.29 -3.46
C VAL A 710 -6.43 13.01 -3.69
N ASP A 711 -7.02 11.98 -4.31
CA ASP A 711 -6.34 10.73 -4.63
C ASP A 711 -5.19 10.97 -5.61
N TYR A 712 -5.37 11.87 -6.60
CA TYR A 712 -4.28 12.29 -7.49
C TYR A 712 -3.14 12.98 -6.73
N GLU A 713 -3.45 13.91 -5.82
CA GLU A 713 -2.44 14.60 -5.00
C GLU A 713 -1.68 13.63 -4.09
N GLN A 714 -2.37 12.66 -3.48
CA GLN A 714 -1.75 11.60 -2.69
C GLN A 714 -0.85 10.70 -3.54
N ALA A 715 -1.29 10.33 -4.75
CA ALA A 715 -0.47 9.57 -5.69
C ALA A 715 0.77 10.37 -6.14
N LEU A 716 0.63 11.70 -6.27
CA LEU A 716 1.74 12.59 -6.60
C LEU A 716 2.75 12.68 -5.45
N GLU A 717 2.28 12.80 -4.21
CA GLU A 717 3.13 12.79 -3.01
C GLU A 717 3.84 11.42 -2.84
N ALA A 718 3.14 10.32 -3.11
CA ALA A 718 3.73 8.98 -3.12
C ALA A 718 4.83 8.84 -4.18
N PHE A 719 4.60 9.36 -5.40
CA PHE A 719 5.62 9.40 -6.44
C PHE A 719 6.83 10.26 -6.05
N GLN A 720 6.60 11.43 -5.43
CA GLN A 720 7.69 12.30 -4.95
C GLN A 720 8.51 11.63 -3.83
N SER A 721 7.88 10.79 -3.02
CA SER A 721 8.54 10.06 -1.92
C SER A 721 9.31 8.83 -2.40
N ASP A 722 8.76 8.10 -3.38
CA ASP A 722 9.38 6.94 -4.02
C ASP A 722 9.22 7.02 -5.55
N ILE A 723 10.25 7.54 -6.21
CA ILE A 723 10.26 7.70 -7.67
C ILE A 723 10.48 6.31 -8.30
N SER A 724 9.40 5.67 -8.73
CA SER A 724 9.43 4.34 -9.36
C SER A 724 8.41 4.23 -10.50
N LEU A 725 8.53 3.18 -11.31
CA LEU A 725 7.55 2.92 -12.38
C LEU A 725 6.15 2.66 -11.82
N SER A 726 6.07 1.90 -10.72
CA SER A 726 4.80 1.58 -10.06
C SER A 726 4.07 2.81 -9.52
N THR A 727 4.79 3.75 -8.89
CA THR A 727 4.17 4.98 -8.38
C THR A 727 3.76 5.92 -9.51
N LEU A 728 4.51 5.96 -10.62
CA LEU A 728 4.11 6.72 -11.82
C LEU A 728 2.87 6.12 -12.51
N GLU A 729 2.78 4.80 -12.62
CA GLU A 729 1.61 4.12 -13.18
C GLU A 729 0.35 4.38 -12.32
N LEU A 730 0.50 4.35 -11.00
CA LEU A 730 -0.57 4.73 -10.07
C LEU A 730 -1.00 6.18 -10.30
N LEU A 731 -0.06 7.13 -10.36
CA LEU A 731 -0.35 8.53 -10.65
C LEU A 731 -1.09 8.73 -11.99
N LYS A 732 -0.66 8.03 -13.05
CA LYS A 732 -1.34 8.04 -14.36
C LYS A 732 -2.76 7.49 -14.28
N SER A 733 -2.96 6.40 -13.53
CA SER A 733 -4.28 5.80 -13.36
C SER A 733 -5.27 6.77 -12.70
N HIS A 734 -4.82 7.50 -11.66
CA HIS A 734 -5.64 8.53 -11.00
C HIS A 734 -5.84 9.75 -11.90
N TYR A 735 -4.82 10.17 -12.64
CA TYR A 735 -4.93 11.25 -13.62
C TYR A 735 -6.05 10.97 -14.63
N GLU A 736 -6.14 9.75 -15.15
CA GLU A 736 -7.15 9.39 -16.15
C GLU A 736 -8.60 9.46 -15.64
N MET A 737 -8.80 9.31 -14.33
CA MET A 737 -10.12 9.42 -13.70
C MET A 737 -10.57 10.86 -13.48
N LEU A 738 -9.68 11.85 -13.59
CA LEU A 738 -10.01 13.25 -13.33
C LEU A 738 -10.93 13.86 -14.40
N PRO A 739 -11.81 14.81 -14.02
CA PRO A 739 -12.56 15.65 -14.97
C PRO A 739 -11.64 16.44 -15.92
N SER A 740 -12.15 16.83 -17.08
CA SER A 740 -11.37 17.44 -18.16
C SER A 740 -10.70 18.77 -17.78
N ASP A 741 -11.36 19.60 -17.00
CA ASP A 741 -10.83 20.87 -16.49
C ASP A 741 -9.74 20.66 -15.42
N VAL A 742 -9.91 19.65 -14.57
CA VAL A 742 -8.92 19.27 -13.55
C VAL A 742 -7.70 18.60 -14.20
N LYS A 743 -7.88 17.72 -15.20
CA LYS A 743 -6.79 17.13 -16.00
C LYS A 743 -5.87 18.22 -16.57
N LYS A 744 -6.46 19.28 -17.11
CA LYS A 744 -5.72 20.41 -17.68
C LYS A 744 -4.89 21.17 -16.63
N SER A 745 -5.36 21.29 -15.39
CA SER A 745 -4.60 21.95 -14.33
C SER A 745 -3.44 21.11 -13.80
N LYS A 746 -3.56 19.77 -13.86
CA LYS A 746 -2.56 18.81 -13.35
C LYS A 746 -1.58 18.27 -14.40
N GLU A 747 -1.80 18.57 -15.68
CA GLU A 747 -0.98 18.09 -16.82
C GLU A 747 0.52 18.38 -16.62
N GLN A 748 0.86 19.59 -16.19
CA GLN A 748 2.24 19.99 -15.95
C GLN A 748 2.90 19.15 -14.83
N SER A 749 2.16 18.82 -13.77
CA SER A 749 2.65 18.01 -12.66
C SER A 749 2.97 16.59 -13.10
N LEU A 750 2.13 16.00 -13.96
CA LEU A 750 2.36 14.68 -14.53
C LEU A 750 3.58 14.67 -15.45
N GLU A 751 3.73 15.68 -16.31
CA GLU A 751 4.90 15.80 -17.20
C GLU A 751 6.22 15.92 -16.41
N ILE A 752 6.21 16.65 -15.28
CA ILE A 752 7.34 16.74 -14.37
C ILE A 752 7.65 15.38 -13.75
N ALA A 753 6.64 14.62 -13.34
CA ALA A 753 6.82 13.29 -12.77
C ALA A 753 7.44 12.31 -13.78
N GLU A 754 6.92 12.26 -15.01
CA GLU A 754 7.49 11.43 -16.09
C GLU A 754 8.96 11.76 -16.35
N LYS A 755 9.29 13.05 -16.48
CA LYS A 755 10.68 13.52 -16.69
C LYS A 755 11.60 13.22 -15.51
N SER A 756 11.05 13.10 -14.30
CA SER A 756 11.82 12.79 -13.09
C SER A 756 12.20 11.31 -13.02
N LEU A 757 11.27 10.41 -13.37
CA LEU A 757 11.57 8.97 -13.47
C LEU A 757 12.59 8.68 -14.58
N GLU A 758 12.43 9.30 -15.75
CA GLU A 758 13.39 9.17 -16.86
C GLU A 758 14.81 9.57 -16.40
N GLN A 759 14.92 10.68 -15.67
CA GLN A 759 16.20 11.14 -15.13
C GLN A 759 16.81 10.17 -14.11
N LEU A 760 16.00 9.63 -13.19
CA LEU A 760 16.48 8.65 -12.21
C LEU A 760 16.97 7.36 -12.89
N GLN A 761 16.28 6.91 -13.93
CA GLN A 761 16.67 5.72 -14.69
C GLN A 761 18.02 5.91 -15.41
N LEU A 762 18.23 7.07 -16.02
CA LEU A 762 19.50 7.43 -16.65
C LEU A 762 20.64 7.48 -15.62
N GLU A 763 20.41 8.10 -14.46
CA GLU A 763 21.40 8.16 -13.37
C GLU A 763 21.73 6.77 -12.82
N THR A 764 20.72 5.92 -12.62
CA THR A 764 20.90 4.53 -12.18
C THR A 764 21.72 3.71 -13.19
N ALA A 765 21.43 3.85 -14.49
CA ALA A 765 22.19 3.17 -15.54
C ALA A 765 23.67 3.61 -15.56
N TYR A 766 23.94 4.91 -15.35
CA TYR A 766 25.30 5.42 -15.19
C TYR A 766 25.99 4.78 -13.98
N LEU A 767 25.37 4.78 -12.80
CA LEU A 767 25.96 4.22 -11.58
C LEU A 767 26.27 2.72 -11.71
N LEU A 768 25.36 1.94 -12.31
CA LEU A 768 25.60 0.51 -12.58
C LEU A 768 26.77 0.31 -13.56
N SER A 769 26.87 1.15 -14.59
CA SER A 769 28.01 1.08 -15.53
C SER A 769 29.33 1.49 -14.88
N LEU A 770 29.30 2.44 -13.93
CA LEU A 770 30.45 2.86 -13.15
C LEU A 770 30.94 1.74 -12.24
N GLU A 771 30.03 1.12 -11.47
CA GLU A 771 30.35 -0.01 -10.60
C GLU A 771 30.96 -1.17 -11.41
N LYS A 772 30.36 -1.50 -12.56
CA LYS A 772 30.86 -2.57 -13.43
C LYS A 772 32.28 -2.28 -13.95
N TYR A 773 32.55 -1.02 -14.29
CA TYR A 773 33.88 -0.59 -14.69
C TYR A 773 34.87 -0.59 -13.51
N GLU A 774 34.46 -0.17 -12.31
CA GLU A 774 35.31 -0.21 -11.12
C GLU A 774 35.73 -1.65 -10.77
N GLN A 775 34.81 -2.62 -10.92
CA GLN A 775 35.06 -4.04 -10.67
C GLN A 775 36.02 -4.69 -11.69
N THR A 776 35.83 -4.41 -12.99
CA THR A 776 36.53 -5.14 -14.06
C THR A 776 37.66 -4.36 -14.71
N SER A 777 37.52 -3.04 -14.77
CA SER A 777 38.47 -2.08 -15.36
C SER A 777 38.94 -2.52 -16.76
N THR A 778 37.98 -2.74 -17.66
CA THR A 778 38.22 -3.09 -19.07
C THR A 778 37.74 -1.95 -19.97
N SER A 779 38.39 -1.72 -21.11
CA SER A 779 38.01 -0.66 -22.04
C SER A 779 36.59 -0.78 -22.60
N GLU A 780 36.05 -2.00 -22.75
CA GLU A 780 34.65 -2.20 -23.17
C GLU A 780 33.65 -1.64 -22.16
N HIS A 781 33.85 -1.93 -20.87
CA HIS A 781 33.03 -1.36 -19.80
C HIS A 781 33.22 0.16 -19.64
N PHE A 782 34.40 0.70 -19.96
CA PHE A 782 34.61 2.14 -19.99
C PHE A 782 33.80 2.82 -21.10
N GLU A 783 33.74 2.25 -22.31
CA GLU A 783 32.93 2.80 -23.40
C GLU A 783 31.43 2.77 -23.08
N LEU A 784 30.96 1.72 -22.39
CA LEU A 784 29.59 1.70 -21.86
C LEU A 784 29.35 2.81 -20.85
N LEU A 785 30.27 3.00 -19.89
CA LEU A 785 30.22 4.07 -18.88
C LEU A 785 30.18 5.46 -19.54
N LYS A 786 31.04 5.70 -20.54
CA LYS A 786 31.07 6.94 -21.31
C LYS A 786 29.73 7.20 -22.02
N THR A 787 29.19 6.18 -22.69
CA THR A 787 27.89 6.28 -23.36
C THR A 787 26.77 6.64 -22.38
N GLN A 788 26.76 6.06 -21.17
CA GLN A 788 25.75 6.41 -20.17
C GLN A 788 25.96 7.82 -19.59
N TYR A 789 27.21 8.25 -19.40
CA TYR A 789 27.52 9.60 -18.93
C TYR A 789 27.10 10.69 -19.93
N GLU A 790 27.30 10.48 -21.23
CA GLU A 790 26.90 11.40 -22.30
C GLU A 790 25.37 11.53 -22.43
N ARG A 791 24.60 10.52 -21.97
CA ARG A 791 23.14 10.54 -21.93
C ARG A 791 22.55 11.31 -20.73
N LEU A 792 23.34 11.57 -19.69
CA LEU A 792 22.90 12.37 -18.54
C LEU A 792 22.67 13.83 -18.94
N LYS A 793 21.72 14.51 -18.26
CA LYS A 793 21.52 15.96 -18.45
C LYS A 793 22.57 16.76 -17.66
N GLU A 794 22.79 18.01 -18.04
CA GLU A 794 23.89 18.85 -17.52
C GLU A 794 24.07 18.84 -15.98
N PRO A 795 23.01 18.97 -15.16
CA PRO A 795 23.15 18.96 -13.70
C PRO A 795 23.71 17.63 -13.15
N GLN A 796 23.32 16.51 -13.75
CA GLN A 796 23.78 15.17 -13.36
C GLN A 796 25.21 14.91 -13.85
N GLN A 797 25.55 15.40 -15.05
CA GLN A 797 26.93 15.35 -15.55
C GLN A 797 27.88 16.09 -14.61
N VAL A 798 27.51 17.29 -14.14
CA VAL A 798 28.32 18.05 -13.16
C VAL A 798 28.49 17.26 -11.86
N ARG A 799 27.42 16.65 -11.33
CA ARG A 799 27.46 15.84 -10.10
C ARG A 799 28.42 14.66 -10.22
N HIS A 800 28.40 13.96 -11.36
CA HIS A 800 29.19 12.75 -11.62
C HIS A 800 30.50 13.00 -12.38
N GLN A 801 30.85 14.27 -12.60
CA GLN A 801 32.05 14.65 -13.35
C GLN A 801 33.32 14.08 -12.70
N ALA A 802 33.41 14.15 -11.37
CA ALA A 802 34.59 13.69 -10.64
C ALA A 802 34.78 12.17 -10.68
N SER A 803 33.71 11.37 -10.68
CA SER A 803 33.78 9.91 -10.81
C SER A 803 34.10 9.51 -12.24
N TYR A 804 33.49 10.17 -13.23
CA TYR A 804 33.80 9.94 -14.63
C TYR A 804 35.25 10.28 -14.99
N GLN A 805 35.78 11.42 -14.50
CA GLN A 805 37.18 11.80 -14.73
C GLN A 805 38.16 10.79 -14.10
N ARG A 806 37.90 10.32 -12.88
CA ARG A 806 38.70 9.25 -12.27
C ARG A 806 38.67 7.96 -13.10
N ALA A 807 37.51 7.59 -13.63
CA ALA A 807 37.38 6.42 -14.49
C ALA A 807 38.16 6.57 -15.81
N LEU A 808 38.13 7.77 -16.40
CA LEU A 808 38.88 8.14 -17.61
C LEU A 808 40.39 8.07 -17.39
N GLU A 809 40.90 8.70 -16.32
CA GLU A 809 42.32 8.66 -15.96
C GLU A 809 42.80 7.21 -15.71
N LYS A 810 41.96 6.40 -15.06
CA LYS A 810 42.23 4.97 -14.85
C LYS A 810 42.30 4.20 -16.18
N ASN A 811 41.37 4.45 -17.11
CA ASN A 811 41.34 3.79 -18.41
C ASN A 811 42.57 4.18 -19.25
N ASP A 812 42.92 5.47 -19.28
CA ASP A 812 44.11 5.98 -19.97
C ASP A 812 45.39 5.34 -19.44
N THR A 813 45.49 5.18 -18.12
CA THR A 813 46.61 4.51 -17.47
C THR A 813 46.71 3.04 -17.89
N GLN A 814 45.58 2.32 -17.93
CA GLN A 814 45.54 0.93 -18.37
C GLN A 814 45.93 0.77 -19.85
N ILE A 815 45.47 1.67 -20.73
CA ILE A 815 45.85 1.67 -22.14
C ILE A 815 47.38 1.83 -22.28
N ARG A 816 47.98 2.75 -21.54
CA ARG A 816 49.45 2.96 -21.55
C ARG A 816 50.22 1.75 -21.01
N ILE A 817 49.71 1.09 -19.97
CA ILE A 817 50.29 -0.15 -19.44
C ILE A 817 50.24 -1.26 -20.50
N ALA A 818 49.09 -1.46 -21.14
CA ALA A 818 48.92 -2.47 -22.19
C ALA A 818 49.84 -2.20 -23.39
N ASP A 819 50.00 -0.93 -23.79
CA ASP A 819 50.93 -0.55 -24.86
C ASP A 819 52.38 -0.84 -24.48
N TYR A 820 52.82 -0.49 -23.26
CA TYR A 820 54.15 -0.85 -22.77
C TYR A 820 54.39 -2.36 -22.79
N GLN A 821 53.45 -3.17 -22.27
CA GLN A 821 53.59 -4.62 -22.24
C GLN A 821 53.69 -5.22 -23.65
N ARG A 822 52.89 -4.71 -24.59
CA ARG A 822 52.98 -5.10 -25.99
C ARG A 822 54.35 -4.75 -26.59
N LYS A 823 54.84 -3.53 -26.36
CA LYS A 823 56.17 -3.09 -26.83
C LYS A 823 57.32 -3.88 -26.20
N LEU A 824 57.18 -4.28 -24.95
CA LEU A 824 58.14 -5.15 -24.28
C LEU A 824 58.18 -6.52 -24.94
N SER A 825 57.02 -7.10 -25.23
CA SER A 825 56.93 -8.38 -25.96
C SER A 825 57.51 -8.30 -27.38
N GLU A 826 57.25 -7.21 -28.11
CA GLU A 826 57.85 -6.95 -29.43
C GLU A 826 59.39 -6.86 -29.35
N PHE A 827 59.93 -6.22 -28.30
CA PHE A 827 61.37 -6.16 -28.06
C PHE A 827 61.96 -7.53 -27.71
N ASP A 828 61.29 -8.30 -26.85
CA ASP A 828 61.75 -9.64 -26.44
C ASP A 828 61.80 -10.61 -27.63
N GLN A 829 60.87 -10.49 -28.58
CA GLN A 829 60.86 -11.29 -29.81
C GLN A 829 61.94 -10.87 -30.81
N ASN A 830 62.26 -9.58 -30.90
CA ASN A 830 63.22 -9.07 -31.88
C ASN A 830 64.02 -7.89 -31.32
N ASN A 831 65.22 -8.16 -30.79
CA ASN A 831 66.05 -7.18 -30.09
C ASN A 831 66.80 -6.25 -31.07
N THR A 832 66.08 -5.26 -31.60
CA THR A 832 66.58 -4.20 -32.48
C THR A 832 66.55 -2.84 -31.77
N LEU A 833 67.36 -1.89 -32.27
CA LEU A 833 67.37 -0.52 -31.76
C LEU A 833 66.00 0.16 -31.93
N THR A 834 65.31 -0.10 -33.05
CA THR A 834 63.95 0.42 -33.30
C THR A 834 62.95 -0.04 -32.26
N ASN A 835 62.98 -1.33 -31.88
CA ASN A 835 62.10 -1.86 -30.86
C ASN A 835 62.46 -1.35 -29.46
N LEU A 836 63.74 -1.11 -29.17
CA LEU A 836 64.15 -0.45 -27.92
C LEU A 836 63.63 0.99 -27.85
N SER A 837 63.73 1.77 -28.94
CA SER A 837 63.19 3.14 -28.97
C SER A 837 61.67 3.18 -28.82
N ALA A 838 60.95 2.21 -29.40
CA ALA A 838 59.51 2.10 -29.21
C ALA A 838 59.14 1.73 -27.77
N LEU A 839 59.91 0.83 -27.15
CA LEU A 839 59.76 0.46 -25.74
C LEU A 839 60.08 1.63 -24.81
N ASP A 840 61.10 2.44 -25.12
CA ASP A 840 61.44 3.65 -24.37
C ASP A 840 60.32 4.69 -24.43
N ALA A 841 59.81 5.00 -25.63
CA ALA A 841 58.69 5.91 -25.78
C ALA A 841 57.46 5.46 -24.96
N ALA A 842 57.13 4.16 -25.01
CA ALA A 842 56.05 3.59 -24.22
C ALA A 842 56.32 3.65 -22.70
N PHE A 843 57.56 3.39 -22.27
CA PHE A 843 57.97 3.49 -20.87
C PHE A 843 57.92 4.92 -20.34
N GLN A 844 58.33 5.91 -21.15
CA GLN A 844 58.27 7.32 -20.76
C GLN A 844 56.83 7.83 -20.63
N ALA A 845 55.91 7.30 -21.43
CA ALA A 845 54.49 7.65 -21.40
C ALA A 845 53.75 7.10 -20.16
N LEU A 846 54.31 6.10 -19.46
CA LEU A 846 53.72 5.57 -18.22
C LEU A 846 53.68 6.63 -17.10
N PRO A 847 52.61 6.67 -16.29
CA PRO A 847 52.56 7.50 -15.08
C PRO A 847 53.71 7.16 -14.12
N ALA A 848 54.19 8.18 -13.38
CA ALA A 848 55.38 8.07 -12.52
C ALA A 848 55.28 6.95 -11.47
N GLU A 849 54.08 6.71 -10.94
CA GLU A 849 53.78 5.64 -9.97
C GLU A 849 53.88 4.22 -10.56
N HIS A 850 53.69 4.07 -11.87
CA HIS A 850 53.76 2.78 -12.55
C HIS A 850 55.17 2.45 -13.06
N LYS A 851 56.03 3.45 -13.28
CA LYS A 851 57.41 3.25 -13.76
C LYS A 851 58.22 2.25 -12.91
N PRO A 852 58.19 2.26 -11.56
CA PRO A 852 58.96 1.31 -10.74
C PRO A 852 58.64 -0.17 -11.01
N PHE A 853 57.38 -0.51 -11.31
CA PHE A 853 56.96 -1.89 -11.57
C PHE A 853 57.55 -2.45 -12.87
N PHE A 854 57.79 -1.57 -13.84
CA PHE A 854 58.31 -1.92 -15.16
C PHE A 854 59.80 -1.59 -15.34
N GLN A 855 60.39 -0.81 -14.42
CA GLN A 855 61.77 -0.37 -14.44
C GLN A 855 62.76 -1.52 -14.61
N ASN A 856 62.56 -2.62 -13.89
CA ASN A 856 63.47 -3.77 -13.96
C ASN A 856 63.49 -4.40 -15.37
N ASN A 857 62.34 -4.53 -16.02
CA ASN A 857 62.26 -5.11 -17.36
C ASN A 857 62.82 -4.15 -18.41
N TYR A 858 62.51 -2.86 -18.28
CA TYR A 858 63.09 -1.81 -19.13
C TYR A 858 64.62 -1.75 -18.99
N ASP A 859 65.16 -1.75 -17.76
CA ASP A 859 66.60 -1.73 -17.49
C ASP A 859 67.30 -2.96 -18.06
N LYS A 860 66.67 -4.14 -17.99
CA LYS A 860 67.19 -5.37 -18.61
C LYS A 860 67.29 -5.22 -20.13
N ALA A 861 66.26 -4.67 -20.78
CA ALA A 861 66.26 -4.43 -22.22
C ALA A 861 67.40 -3.46 -22.64
N VAL A 862 67.57 -2.36 -21.90
CA VAL A 862 68.65 -1.37 -22.14
C VAL A 862 70.04 -1.97 -21.91
N LYS A 863 70.24 -2.69 -20.79
CA LYS A 863 71.53 -3.34 -20.47
C LYS A 863 71.90 -4.38 -21.51
N PHE A 864 70.92 -5.13 -22.03
CA PHE A 864 71.15 -6.12 -23.08
C PHE A 864 71.61 -5.48 -24.39
N MET A 865 70.96 -4.40 -24.85
CA MET A 865 71.37 -3.74 -26.08
C MET A 865 72.77 -3.13 -25.98
N ASN A 866 73.10 -2.56 -24.82
CA ASN A 866 74.46 -2.07 -24.52
C ASN A 866 75.53 -3.17 -24.49
N PHE A 867 75.16 -4.44 -24.29
CA PHE A 867 76.07 -5.58 -24.39
C PHE A 867 76.21 -6.03 -25.84
N LYS A 868 75.08 -6.16 -26.56
CA LYS A 868 75.03 -6.59 -27.95
C LYS A 868 75.83 -5.68 -28.89
N GLU A 869 75.74 -4.36 -28.73
CA GLU A 869 76.52 -3.40 -29.53
C GLU A 869 78.04 -3.58 -29.36
N LEU A 870 78.52 -3.79 -28.13
CA LEU A 870 79.94 -4.02 -27.85
C LEU A 870 80.42 -5.40 -28.35
N TYR A 871 79.53 -6.39 -28.33
CA TYR A 871 79.81 -7.74 -28.82
C TYR A 871 79.96 -7.78 -30.35
N ASP A 872 79.09 -7.07 -31.06
CA ASP A 872 79.16 -6.95 -32.51
C ASP A 872 80.46 -6.22 -32.95
N GLU A 873 80.95 -5.25 -32.16
CA GLU A 873 82.22 -4.56 -32.41
C GLU A 873 83.46 -5.47 -32.25
N ILE A 874 83.53 -6.29 -31.19
CA ILE A 874 84.70 -7.16 -30.94
C ILE A 874 84.75 -8.39 -31.85
N SER A 875 83.63 -8.76 -32.45
CA SER A 875 83.52 -9.89 -33.38
C SER A 875 84.14 -9.58 -34.76
N GLY A 876 84.54 -8.33 -35.02
CA GLY A 876 85.25 -7.92 -36.23
C GLY A 876 86.74 -8.29 -36.21
N ASP A 877 87.26 -8.84 -37.32
CA ASP A 877 88.66 -9.30 -37.44
C ASP A 877 89.71 -8.16 -37.52
N GLU A 878 89.31 -6.90 -37.70
CA GLU A 878 90.25 -5.78 -37.91
C GLU A 878 90.75 -5.11 -36.62
N VAL A 879 90.28 -5.55 -35.45
CA VAL A 879 90.59 -4.92 -34.16
C VAL A 879 92.07 -5.13 -33.78
N SER A 880 92.74 -4.10 -33.25
CA SER A 880 94.09 -4.21 -32.70
C SER A 880 94.08 -4.98 -31.38
N VAL A 881 95.20 -5.61 -30.99
CA VAL A 881 95.26 -6.35 -29.72
C VAL A 881 94.89 -5.46 -28.52
N GLN A 882 95.36 -4.21 -28.49
CA GLN A 882 95.01 -3.28 -27.42
C GLN A 882 93.50 -3.02 -27.35
N ARG A 883 92.87 -2.69 -28.48
CA ARG A 883 91.44 -2.40 -28.54
C ARG A 883 90.59 -3.64 -28.23
N PHE A 884 91.03 -4.82 -28.63
CA PHE A 884 90.39 -6.08 -28.28
C PHE A 884 90.41 -6.30 -26.76
N LEU A 885 91.54 -6.06 -26.10
CA LEU A 885 91.66 -6.21 -24.65
C LEU A 885 90.78 -5.20 -23.89
N GLU A 886 90.72 -3.95 -24.35
CA GLU A 886 89.84 -2.91 -23.77
C GLU A 886 88.34 -3.26 -23.89
N ILE A 887 87.88 -3.68 -25.07
CA ILE A 887 86.48 -4.06 -25.29
C ILE A 887 86.17 -5.36 -24.51
N SER A 888 87.11 -6.31 -24.48
CA SER A 888 86.91 -7.59 -23.75
C SER A 888 86.74 -7.38 -22.25
N ASP A 889 87.51 -6.49 -21.60
CA ASP A 889 87.35 -6.20 -20.17
C ASP A 889 85.95 -5.61 -19.85
N GLN A 890 85.46 -4.74 -20.73
CA GLN A 890 84.12 -4.18 -20.62
C GLN A 890 83.03 -5.24 -20.80
N LEU A 891 83.15 -6.10 -21.81
CA LEU A 891 82.22 -7.21 -22.05
C LEU A 891 82.23 -8.23 -20.92
N LEU A 892 83.40 -8.59 -20.36
CA LEU A 892 83.51 -9.53 -19.25
C LEU A 892 82.83 -9.02 -17.98
N LYS A 893 82.99 -7.73 -17.65
CA LYS A 893 82.29 -7.08 -16.53
C LYS A 893 80.79 -7.00 -16.76
N LYS A 894 80.38 -6.68 -17.99
CA LYS A 894 78.95 -6.58 -18.35
C LYS A 894 78.25 -7.93 -18.39
N TYR A 895 78.89 -8.98 -18.92
CA TYR A 895 78.38 -10.35 -18.94
C TYR A 895 78.03 -10.85 -17.53
N ALA A 896 78.88 -10.57 -16.53
CA ALA A 896 78.61 -10.93 -15.13
C ALA A 896 77.29 -10.34 -14.58
N SER A 897 76.87 -9.19 -15.12
CA SER A 897 75.65 -8.46 -14.74
C SER A 897 74.40 -8.82 -15.56
N MET A 898 74.50 -9.69 -16.57
CA MET A 898 73.36 -10.12 -17.40
C MET A 898 72.45 -11.13 -16.67
N ASP A 899 71.22 -11.28 -17.17
CA ASP A 899 70.29 -12.32 -16.74
C ASP A 899 70.77 -13.74 -17.12
N ASN A 900 70.24 -14.76 -16.44
CA ASN A 900 70.73 -16.14 -16.56
C ASN A 900 70.43 -16.79 -17.92
N GLU A 901 69.27 -16.53 -18.51
CA GLU A 901 68.90 -17.06 -19.84
C GLU A 901 69.85 -16.53 -20.93
N LYS A 902 70.14 -15.22 -20.89
CA LYS A 902 71.05 -14.60 -21.86
C LYS A 902 72.51 -14.90 -21.57
N LYS A 903 72.89 -15.19 -20.32
CA LYS A 903 74.21 -15.76 -20.00
C LYS A 903 74.39 -17.12 -20.66
N GLU A 904 73.40 -17.99 -20.55
CA GLU A 904 73.43 -19.33 -21.14
C GLU A 904 73.56 -19.26 -22.68
N LEU A 905 72.86 -18.31 -23.32
CA LEU A 905 72.91 -18.08 -24.77
C LEU A 905 74.31 -17.67 -25.29
N TYR A 906 75.08 -16.89 -24.51
CA TYR A 906 76.39 -16.33 -24.92
C TYR A 906 77.58 -16.98 -24.18
N GLN A 907 77.36 -18.11 -23.51
CA GLN A 907 78.38 -18.74 -22.67
C GLN A 907 79.59 -19.23 -23.49
N GLY A 908 79.35 -19.85 -24.65
CA GLY A 908 80.45 -20.36 -25.50
C GLY A 908 81.33 -19.24 -26.07
N GLU A 909 80.72 -18.12 -26.42
CA GLU A 909 81.36 -16.91 -26.89
C GLU A 909 82.18 -16.25 -25.78
N TYR A 910 81.63 -16.20 -24.56
CA TYR A 910 82.29 -15.68 -23.37
C TYR A 910 83.57 -16.46 -23.02
N GLU A 911 83.49 -17.79 -23.03
CA GLU A 911 84.65 -18.65 -22.76
C GLU A 911 85.74 -18.47 -23.82
N THR A 912 85.35 -18.39 -25.09
CA THR A 912 86.26 -18.12 -26.22
C THR A 912 86.95 -16.76 -26.09
N LEU A 913 86.20 -15.72 -25.69
CA LEU A 913 86.71 -14.37 -25.49
C LEU A 913 87.76 -14.34 -24.36
N LEU A 914 87.46 -14.98 -23.23
CA LEU A 914 88.34 -15.08 -22.07
C LEU A 914 89.66 -15.77 -22.41
N GLU A 915 89.62 -16.82 -23.22
CA GLU A 915 90.80 -17.57 -23.63
C GLU A 915 91.70 -16.75 -24.59
N LYS A 916 91.10 -16.10 -25.61
CA LYS A 916 91.84 -15.24 -26.53
C LYS A 916 92.51 -14.06 -25.81
N ALA A 917 91.81 -13.41 -24.90
CA ALA A 917 92.34 -12.30 -24.10
C ALA A 917 93.59 -12.72 -23.30
N LYS A 918 93.57 -13.91 -22.67
CA LYS A 918 94.73 -14.46 -21.95
C LYS A 918 95.94 -14.67 -22.86
N HIS A 919 95.73 -15.23 -24.06
CA HIS A 919 96.82 -15.45 -25.01
C HIS A 919 97.43 -14.12 -25.48
N TYR A 920 96.61 -13.13 -25.81
CA TYR A 920 97.09 -11.82 -26.23
C TYR A 920 97.88 -11.08 -25.15
N GLN A 921 97.42 -11.14 -23.90
CA GLN A 921 98.15 -10.56 -22.76
C GLN A 921 99.55 -11.16 -22.61
N ILE A 922 99.68 -12.48 -22.77
CA ILE A 922 100.99 -13.16 -22.69
C ILE A 922 101.89 -12.73 -23.85
N LEU A 923 101.35 -12.67 -25.07
CA LEU A 923 102.10 -12.29 -26.27
C LEU A 923 102.63 -10.85 -26.18
N LEU A 924 101.83 -9.91 -25.64
CA LEU A 924 102.27 -8.54 -25.38
C LEU A 924 103.32 -8.47 -24.25
N ALA A 925 103.05 -9.11 -23.11
CA ALA A 925 103.95 -9.08 -21.95
C ALA A 925 105.34 -9.66 -22.25
N LYS A 926 105.43 -10.57 -23.23
CA LYS A 926 106.70 -11.17 -23.69
C LYS A 926 107.26 -10.52 -24.95
N GLN A 927 106.66 -9.42 -25.42
CA GLN A 927 107.09 -8.67 -26.62
C GLN A 927 107.18 -9.55 -27.88
N VAL A 928 106.34 -10.59 -27.95
CA VAL A 928 106.22 -11.47 -29.12
C VAL A 928 105.47 -10.76 -30.25
N VAL A 929 104.46 -9.96 -29.89
CA VAL A 929 103.71 -9.06 -30.78
C VAL A 929 103.65 -7.63 -30.18
N SER A 930 103.23 -6.63 -30.96
CA SER A 930 103.02 -5.24 -30.49
C SER A 930 101.55 -4.93 -30.22
N GLU A 931 101.28 -3.84 -29.50
CA GLU A 931 99.92 -3.36 -29.17
C GLU A 931 99.07 -3.07 -30.42
N GLU A 932 99.71 -2.59 -31.49
CA GLU A 932 99.07 -2.30 -32.78
C GLU A 932 98.89 -3.52 -33.69
N THR A 933 99.42 -4.70 -33.31
CA THR A 933 99.25 -5.90 -34.12
C THR A 933 97.77 -6.24 -34.23
N SER A 934 97.26 -6.45 -35.45
CA SER A 934 95.87 -6.86 -35.65
C SER A 934 95.65 -8.30 -35.17
N VAL A 935 94.50 -8.56 -34.53
CA VAL A 935 94.13 -9.91 -34.10
C VAL A 935 94.06 -10.91 -35.26
N LYS A 936 93.79 -10.44 -36.48
CA LYS A 936 93.82 -11.24 -37.72
C LYS A 936 95.19 -11.87 -38.01
N GLU A 937 96.27 -11.26 -37.53
CA GLU A 937 97.63 -11.82 -37.69
C GLU A 937 98.00 -12.86 -36.63
N ILE A 938 97.26 -12.88 -35.51
CA ILE A 938 97.57 -13.69 -34.33
C ILE A 938 96.66 -14.92 -34.26
N ASN A 939 95.37 -14.74 -34.53
CA ASN A 939 94.36 -15.79 -34.47
C ASN A 939 94.69 -17.03 -35.32
N PRO A 940 95.20 -16.92 -36.56
CA PRO A 940 95.61 -18.08 -37.33
C PRO A 940 96.71 -18.91 -36.66
N VAL A 941 97.68 -18.25 -35.99
CA VAL A 941 98.80 -18.92 -35.30
C VAL A 941 98.30 -19.63 -34.04
N LEU A 942 97.43 -18.96 -33.26
CA LEU A 942 96.80 -19.59 -32.09
C LEU A 942 95.94 -20.78 -32.52
N LYS A 943 95.16 -20.67 -33.60
CA LYS A 943 94.34 -21.77 -34.12
C LYS A 943 95.20 -22.96 -34.57
N LYS A 944 96.34 -22.72 -35.24
CA LYS A 944 97.30 -23.76 -35.67
C LYS A 944 97.84 -24.63 -34.53
N VAL A 945 97.83 -24.13 -33.28
CA VAL A 945 98.47 -24.82 -32.13
C VAL A 945 97.49 -25.16 -31.01
N PHE A 946 96.60 -24.24 -30.66
CA PHE A 946 95.65 -24.41 -29.56
C PHE A 946 94.39 -25.16 -29.99
N SER A 947 94.06 -25.13 -31.28
CA SER A 947 92.89 -25.80 -31.85
C SER A 947 93.24 -26.98 -32.78
N ASN A 948 94.50 -27.44 -32.78
CA ASN A 948 94.95 -28.57 -33.61
C ASN A 948 94.85 -29.90 -32.84
N THR A 949 93.84 -30.71 -33.21
CA THR A 949 93.55 -32.01 -32.59
C THR A 949 94.62 -33.07 -32.84
N ALA A 950 95.49 -32.89 -33.85
CA ALA A 950 96.57 -33.84 -34.15
C ALA A 950 97.70 -33.85 -33.10
N LEU A 951 97.67 -32.96 -32.10
CA LEU A 951 98.70 -32.80 -31.07
C LEU A 951 98.35 -33.46 -29.71
N GLU A 952 97.23 -34.17 -29.59
CA GLU A 952 96.66 -34.62 -28.31
C GLU A 952 97.44 -35.72 -27.55
N GLY A 953 98.46 -36.36 -28.14
CA GLY A 953 99.09 -37.58 -27.60
C GLY A 953 100.07 -37.45 -26.41
N SER A 954 100.62 -36.26 -26.10
CA SER A 954 101.54 -36.06 -24.95
C SER A 954 101.29 -34.72 -24.25
N GLN A 955 100.51 -34.75 -23.15
CA GLN A 955 100.05 -33.53 -22.48
C GLN A 955 101.18 -32.66 -21.90
N ILE A 956 102.29 -33.25 -21.46
CA ILE A 956 103.39 -32.51 -20.82
C ILE A 956 104.18 -31.72 -21.86
N GLU A 957 104.54 -32.36 -22.98
CA GLU A 957 105.30 -31.72 -24.05
C GLU A 957 104.46 -30.68 -24.79
N LEU A 958 103.17 -30.96 -25.05
CA LEU A 958 102.29 -29.98 -25.67
C LEU A 958 102.09 -28.74 -24.79
N LYS A 959 101.92 -28.91 -23.47
CA LYS A 959 101.79 -27.79 -22.53
C LYS A 959 103.05 -26.93 -22.50
N LEU A 960 104.22 -27.57 -22.48
CA LEU A 960 105.50 -26.88 -22.52
C LEU A 960 105.69 -26.15 -23.86
N PHE A 961 105.33 -26.77 -24.99
CA PHE A 961 105.41 -26.16 -26.31
C PHE A 961 104.50 -24.94 -26.44
N LYS A 962 103.23 -25.05 -26.01
CA LYS A 962 102.29 -23.92 -25.98
C LYS A 962 102.86 -22.76 -25.17
N GLN A 963 103.46 -23.05 -24.00
CA GLN A 963 104.09 -22.03 -23.17
C GLN A 963 105.31 -21.40 -23.86
N GLN A 964 106.20 -22.21 -24.45
CA GLN A 964 107.39 -21.69 -25.15
C GLN A 964 107.00 -20.89 -26.39
N LEU A 965 105.97 -21.33 -27.14
CA LEU A 965 105.48 -20.62 -28.32
C LEU A 965 104.98 -19.22 -28.00
N LEU A 966 104.23 -19.05 -26.90
CA LEU A 966 103.71 -17.76 -26.48
C LEU A 966 104.79 -16.82 -25.89
N THR A 967 105.99 -17.33 -25.60
CA THR A 967 107.05 -16.58 -24.90
C THR A 967 108.34 -16.42 -25.69
N ASP A 968 108.57 -17.22 -26.74
CA ASP A 968 109.73 -17.15 -27.62
C ASP A 968 109.33 -16.56 -28.98
N LYS A 969 109.83 -15.35 -29.25
CA LYS A 969 109.60 -14.62 -30.50
C LYS A 969 110.14 -15.34 -31.74
N GLN A 970 111.27 -16.04 -31.63
CA GLN A 970 111.85 -16.77 -32.76
C GLN A 970 111.04 -18.03 -33.07
N LEU A 971 110.60 -18.76 -32.05
CA LEU A 971 109.69 -19.90 -32.19
C LEU A 971 108.32 -19.48 -32.73
N TRP A 972 107.74 -18.39 -32.21
CA TRP A 972 106.49 -17.81 -32.69
C TRP A 972 106.56 -17.45 -34.17
N ASN A 973 107.61 -16.73 -34.58
CA ASN A 973 107.78 -16.33 -35.97
C ASN A 973 107.98 -17.54 -36.89
N ALA A 974 108.78 -18.52 -36.47
CA ALA A 974 109.00 -19.74 -37.25
C ALA A 974 107.69 -20.56 -37.43
N VAL A 975 106.86 -20.65 -36.40
CA VAL A 975 105.54 -21.30 -36.49
C VAL A 975 104.54 -20.47 -37.29
N LYS A 976 104.57 -19.13 -37.17
CA LYS A 976 103.74 -18.20 -37.96
C LYS A 976 103.99 -18.38 -39.46
N THR A 977 105.27 -18.42 -39.88
CA THR A 977 105.66 -18.54 -41.28
C THR A 977 105.65 -19.98 -41.81
N SER A 978 105.61 -20.98 -40.93
CA SER A 978 105.58 -22.38 -41.33
C SER A 978 104.28 -22.77 -42.06
N THR A 979 104.47 -23.56 -43.13
CA THR A 979 103.40 -24.30 -43.83
C THR A 979 103.33 -25.78 -43.43
N VAL A 980 104.28 -26.25 -42.62
CA VAL A 980 104.32 -27.63 -42.12
C VAL A 980 103.25 -27.81 -41.03
N THR A 981 102.44 -28.86 -41.16
CA THR A 981 101.49 -29.27 -40.12
C THR A 981 102.24 -29.77 -38.90
N LEU A 982 101.98 -29.15 -37.74
CA LEU A 982 102.59 -29.58 -36.48
C LEU A 982 102.00 -30.94 -36.05
N ASN A 983 102.88 -31.87 -35.74
CA ASN A 983 102.57 -33.15 -35.09
C ASN A 983 103.43 -33.30 -33.81
N PRO A 984 103.16 -34.30 -32.95
CA PRO A 984 103.89 -34.46 -31.69
C PRO A 984 105.40 -34.56 -31.88
N GLU A 985 105.87 -35.29 -32.91
CA GLU A 985 107.30 -35.47 -33.20
C GLU A 985 108.02 -34.14 -33.50
N ILE A 986 107.42 -33.31 -34.38
CA ILE A 986 107.95 -31.98 -34.69
C ILE A 986 107.95 -31.10 -33.42
N VAL A 987 106.90 -31.18 -32.60
CA VAL A 987 106.85 -30.42 -31.33
C VAL A 987 107.98 -30.82 -30.38
N THR A 988 108.22 -32.12 -30.20
CA THR A 988 109.32 -32.64 -29.37
C THR A 988 110.69 -32.18 -29.92
N ASP A 989 110.87 -32.17 -31.24
CA ASP A 989 112.10 -31.69 -31.88
C ASP A 989 112.33 -30.20 -31.65
N LEU A 990 111.30 -29.36 -31.84
CA LEU A 990 111.40 -27.91 -31.63
C LEU A 990 111.68 -27.58 -30.15
N LEU A 991 111.06 -28.30 -29.23
CA LEU A 991 111.35 -28.19 -27.80
C LEU A 991 112.77 -28.61 -27.47
N THR A 992 113.28 -29.67 -28.10
CA THR A 992 114.66 -30.13 -27.89
C THR A 992 115.66 -29.13 -28.44
N LEU A 993 115.39 -28.51 -29.59
CA LEU A 993 116.19 -27.42 -30.15
C LEU A 993 116.19 -26.20 -29.22
N LYS A 994 115.02 -25.81 -28.69
CA LYS A 994 114.88 -24.72 -27.72
C LYS A 994 115.64 -25.00 -26.43
N LYS A 995 115.47 -26.19 -25.85
CA LYS A 995 116.17 -26.62 -24.65
C LYS A 995 117.69 -26.61 -24.87
N PHE A 996 118.15 -27.14 -26.00
CA PHE A 996 119.57 -27.10 -26.34
C PHE A 996 120.08 -25.66 -26.45
N HIS A 997 119.35 -24.79 -27.16
CA HIS A 997 119.69 -23.39 -27.28
C HIS A 997 119.80 -22.73 -25.90
N ASP A 998 118.76 -22.82 -25.08
CA ASP A 998 118.68 -22.15 -23.78
C ASP A 998 119.78 -22.64 -22.82
N GLU A 999 119.99 -23.96 -22.73
CA GLU A 999 121.03 -24.51 -21.87
C GLU A 999 122.43 -24.05 -22.27
N ARG A 1000 122.67 -23.88 -23.57
CA ARG A 1000 123.98 -23.48 -24.08
C ARG A 1000 124.21 -21.98 -23.95
N VAL A 1001 123.18 -21.16 -24.15
CA VAL A 1001 123.22 -19.74 -23.83
C VAL A 1001 123.48 -19.55 -22.34
N LEU A 1002 122.76 -20.28 -21.47
CA LEU A 1002 122.95 -20.24 -20.02
C LEU A 1002 124.37 -20.68 -19.60
N LYS A 1003 124.91 -21.74 -20.22
CA LYS A 1003 126.28 -22.20 -19.94
C LYS A 1003 127.35 -21.19 -20.36
N ASN A 1004 127.04 -20.25 -21.26
CA ASN A 1004 127.88 -19.08 -21.55
C ASN A 1004 127.75 -17.96 -20.50
N HIS A 1005 127.24 -18.25 -19.29
CA HIS A 1005 127.20 -17.29 -18.19
C HIS A 1005 128.59 -16.63 -17.96
N LYS A 1006 128.57 -15.31 -17.69
CA LYS A 1006 129.75 -14.43 -17.63
C LYS A 1006 130.54 -14.29 -18.93
N ASN A 1007 129.90 -14.58 -20.06
CA ASN A 1007 130.49 -14.43 -21.40
C ASN A 1007 131.78 -15.24 -21.62
N LYS A 1008 131.89 -16.38 -20.94
CA LYS A 1008 133.09 -17.23 -20.92
C LYS A 1008 133.59 -17.65 -22.32
N TYR A 1009 132.69 -17.67 -23.30
CA TYR A 1009 132.96 -18.06 -24.69
C TYR A 1009 132.74 -16.91 -25.71
N GLY A 1010 132.45 -15.70 -25.24
CA GLY A 1010 132.26 -14.47 -26.05
C GLY A 1010 130.85 -14.26 -26.61
N ASN A 1011 130.49 -13.01 -26.92
CA ASN A 1011 129.15 -12.63 -27.43
C ASN A 1011 128.85 -13.32 -28.77
N GLU A 1012 129.85 -13.39 -29.65
CA GLU A 1012 129.72 -14.04 -30.96
C GLU A 1012 129.35 -15.53 -30.83
N TYR A 1013 129.68 -16.20 -29.72
CA TYR A 1013 129.24 -17.57 -29.47
C TYR A 1013 127.73 -17.64 -29.18
N THR A 1014 127.21 -16.72 -28.38
CA THR A 1014 125.78 -16.57 -28.13
C THR A 1014 125.04 -16.20 -29.43
N ASP A 1015 125.59 -15.29 -30.23
CA ASP A 1015 125.00 -14.92 -31.52
C ASP A 1015 124.98 -16.10 -32.51
N SER A 1016 126.04 -16.91 -32.50
CA SER A 1016 126.09 -18.16 -33.27
C SER A 1016 125.04 -19.17 -32.78
N LEU A 1017 124.78 -19.25 -31.47
CA LEU A 1017 123.69 -20.08 -30.93
C LEU A 1017 122.31 -19.57 -31.36
N HIS A 1018 122.07 -18.25 -31.32
CA HIS A 1018 120.81 -17.66 -31.79
C HIS A 1018 120.59 -17.90 -33.29
N ARG A 1019 121.60 -17.65 -34.13
CA ARG A 1019 121.52 -17.91 -35.58
C ARG A 1019 121.30 -19.39 -35.87
N PHE A 1020 122.00 -20.27 -35.15
CA PHE A 1020 121.83 -21.70 -35.28
C PHE A 1020 120.40 -22.13 -34.88
N TYR A 1021 119.89 -21.65 -33.75
CA TYR A 1021 118.54 -21.95 -33.30
C TYR A 1021 117.49 -21.47 -34.31
N ALA A 1022 117.56 -20.22 -34.77
CA ALA A 1022 116.66 -19.69 -35.79
C ALA A 1022 116.70 -20.51 -37.09
N GLN A 1023 117.91 -20.81 -37.60
CA GLN A 1023 118.08 -21.57 -38.84
C GLN A 1023 117.62 -23.02 -38.71
N THR A 1024 117.79 -23.64 -37.54
CA THR A 1024 117.35 -25.03 -37.30
C THR A 1024 115.85 -25.13 -37.06
N LEU A 1025 115.22 -24.15 -36.41
CA LEU A 1025 113.76 -24.04 -36.35
C LEU A 1025 113.16 -23.96 -37.76
N GLU A 1026 113.66 -23.04 -38.60
CA GLU A 1026 113.20 -22.88 -39.98
C GLU A 1026 113.42 -24.15 -40.81
N THR A 1027 114.58 -24.79 -40.65
CA THR A 1027 114.90 -26.03 -41.37
C THR A 1027 113.97 -27.17 -40.94
N ARG A 1028 113.69 -27.32 -39.63
CA ARG A 1028 112.79 -28.37 -39.11
C ARG A 1028 111.35 -28.15 -39.56
N LEU A 1029 110.93 -26.89 -39.58
CA LEU A 1029 109.61 -26.44 -40.03
C LEU A 1029 109.53 -26.19 -41.55
N SER A 1030 110.45 -26.77 -42.31
CA SER A 1030 110.40 -26.74 -43.78
C SER A 1030 109.85 -28.06 -44.35
N ASN A 1031 109.34 -28.01 -45.57
CA ASN A 1031 108.86 -29.20 -46.29
C ASN A 1031 110.01 -30.04 -46.88
N ARG A 1032 111.27 -29.82 -46.47
CA ARG A 1032 112.40 -30.59 -46.98
C ARG A 1032 112.35 -32.04 -46.49
N PRO A 1033 112.79 -33.03 -47.28
CA PRO A 1033 112.98 -34.40 -46.81
C PRO A 1033 113.83 -34.48 -45.54
N ILE A 1034 113.54 -35.44 -44.64
CA ILE A 1034 114.15 -35.50 -43.30
C ILE A 1034 115.69 -35.64 -43.33
N ASN A 1035 116.23 -36.33 -44.33
CA ASN A 1035 117.66 -36.45 -44.58
C ASN A 1035 118.30 -35.12 -45.01
N GLU A 1036 117.60 -34.32 -45.82
CA GLU A 1036 118.06 -32.99 -46.21
C GLU A 1036 117.97 -32.00 -45.04
N GLN A 1037 116.94 -32.11 -44.21
CA GLN A 1037 116.85 -31.34 -42.96
C GLN A 1037 118.05 -31.67 -42.05
N ALA A 1038 118.36 -32.95 -41.86
CA ALA A 1038 119.51 -33.40 -41.06
C ALA A 1038 120.83 -32.82 -41.57
N GLU A 1039 121.08 -32.91 -42.88
CA GLU A 1039 122.29 -32.37 -43.48
C GLU A 1039 122.36 -30.84 -43.43
N ALA A 1040 121.23 -30.16 -43.64
CA ALA A 1040 121.16 -28.69 -43.51
C ALA A 1040 121.45 -28.24 -42.06
N MET A 1041 120.92 -28.95 -41.06
CA MET A 1041 121.21 -28.66 -39.64
C MET A 1041 122.68 -28.95 -39.29
N LYS A 1042 123.25 -30.07 -39.77
CA LYS A 1042 124.69 -30.35 -39.62
C LYS A 1042 125.55 -29.29 -40.30
N LYS A 1043 125.12 -28.78 -41.46
CA LYS A 1043 125.82 -27.72 -42.19
C LYS A 1043 125.73 -26.39 -41.44
N ALA A 1044 124.57 -26.03 -40.90
CA ALA A 1044 124.41 -24.87 -40.03
C ALA A 1044 125.32 -24.99 -38.79
N ALA A 1045 125.34 -26.16 -38.16
CA ALA A 1045 126.23 -26.45 -37.02
C ALA A 1045 127.72 -26.28 -37.38
N LYS A 1046 128.16 -26.86 -38.50
CA LYS A 1046 129.55 -26.69 -38.97
C LYS A 1046 129.86 -25.24 -39.29
N LYS A 1047 128.96 -24.56 -40.00
CA LYS A 1047 129.15 -23.16 -40.39
C LYS A 1047 129.34 -22.25 -39.17
N GLU A 1048 128.47 -22.38 -38.17
CA GLU A 1048 128.50 -21.48 -37.01
C GLU A 1048 129.60 -21.87 -36.00
N PHE A 1049 130.02 -23.16 -35.90
CA PHE A 1049 130.90 -23.62 -34.82
C PHE A 1049 132.27 -24.22 -35.25
N GLN A 1050 132.47 -24.65 -36.50
CA GLN A 1050 133.72 -25.29 -36.96
C GLN A 1050 134.99 -24.40 -36.91
N PRO A 1051 134.95 -23.06 -37.07
CA PRO A 1051 136.16 -22.23 -37.02
C PRO A 1051 136.91 -22.22 -35.68
N ARG A 1052 136.35 -22.79 -34.60
CA ARG A 1052 136.88 -22.63 -33.23
C ARG A 1052 137.49 -23.93 -32.72
N HIS A 1053 138.83 -24.02 -32.68
CA HIS A 1053 139.55 -25.26 -32.31
C HIS A 1053 139.20 -25.85 -30.92
N SER A 1054 138.72 -25.05 -29.96
CA SER A 1054 138.27 -25.52 -28.62
C SER A 1054 136.86 -26.12 -28.58
N THR A 1055 136.11 -26.08 -29.69
CA THR A 1055 134.70 -26.48 -29.76
C THR A 1055 134.45 -27.87 -30.36
N ARG A 1056 135.49 -28.68 -30.59
CA ARG A 1056 135.33 -30.08 -31.05
C ARG A 1056 134.40 -30.90 -30.14
N ARG A 1057 134.43 -30.62 -28.83
CA ARG A 1057 133.54 -31.25 -27.83
C ARG A 1057 132.08 -30.76 -27.95
N PHE A 1058 131.88 -29.50 -28.35
CA PHE A 1058 130.55 -28.92 -28.61
C PHE A 1058 129.95 -29.47 -29.91
N ILE A 1059 130.74 -29.61 -30.98
CA ILE A 1059 130.30 -30.26 -32.23
C ILE A 1059 129.92 -31.73 -31.96
N ALA A 1060 130.61 -32.42 -31.04
CA ALA A 1060 130.26 -33.77 -30.63
C ALA A 1060 128.93 -33.82 -29.84
N ASP A 1061 128.73 -32.90 -28.87
CA ASP A 1061 127.45 -32.78 -28.16
C ASP A 1061 126.29 -32.44 -29.12
N LEU A 1062 126.54 -31.54 -30.09
CA LEU A 1062 125.57 -31.13 -31.11
C LEU A 1062 125.29 -32.26 -32.11
N ALA A 1063 126.31 -33.03 -32.50
CA ALA A 1063 126.13 -34.24 -33.28
C ALA A 1063 125.36 -35.31 -32.50
N MET A 1064 125.50 -35.41 -31.17
CA MET A 1064 124.67 -36.29 -30.34
C MET A 1064 123.19 -35.85 -30.34
N VAL A 1065 122.91 -34.56 -30.17
CA VAL A 1065 121.53 -34.03 -30.23
C VAL A 1065 120.93 -34.20 -31.63
N LEU A 1066 121.71 -33.99 -32.68
CA LEU A 1066 121.25 -34.25 -34.05
C LEU A 1066 121.08 -35.76 -34.32
N THR A 1067 121.92 -36.64 -33.76
CA THR A 1067 121.77 -38.10 -33.94
C THR A 1067 120.58 -38.67 -33.17
N THR A 1068 120.14 -38.04 -32.07
CA THR A 1068 118.87 -38.39 -31.42
C THR A 1068 117.66 -38.08 -32.31
N PHE A 1069 117.72 -37.05 -33.18
CA PHE A 1069 116.62 -36.74 -34.11
C PHE A 1069 116.54 -37.69 -35.32
N PHE A 1070 117.62 -38.41 -35.67
CA PHE A 1070 117.73 -39.15 -36.94
C PHE A 1070 118.12 -40.63 -36.80
N GLY A 1071 118.09 -41.21 -35.59
CA GLY A 1071 118.15 -42.66 -35.33
C GLY A 1071 119.37 -43.42 -35.89
N GLY A 1072 120.44 -43.58 -35.08
CA GLY A 1072 121.35 -44.75 -35.00
C GLY A 1072 122.00 -45.46 -36.22
N VAL A 1073 121.77 -45.10 -37.48
CA VAL A 1073 122.09 -45.96 -38.65
C VAL A 1073 123.53 -45.80 -39.24
N PHE A 1074 124.37 -44.86 -38.78
CA PHE A 1074 125.52 -44.42 -39.59
C PHE A 1074 126.97 -44.85 -39.25
N VAL A 1075 127.28 -45.78 -38.32
CA VAL A 1075 128.71 -46.16 -38.06
C VAL A 1075 129.01 -47.67 -37.94
N GLY A 1076 128.09 -48.55 -38.31
CA GLY A 1076 128.33 -50.02 -38.34
C GLY A 1076 129.05 -50.57 -39.58
N LEU A 1077 129.00 -49.88 -40.73
CA LEU A 1077 129.37 -50.49 -42.03
C LEU A 1077 130.81 -50.27 -42.52
N GLY A 1078 131.62 -49.44 -41.86
CA GLY A 1078 133.00 -49.12 -42.33
C GLY A 1078 134.11 -50.04 -41.84
N ARG A 1079 133.83 -51.00 -40.94
CA ARG A 1079 134.85 -51.71 -40.12
C ARG A 1079 135.08 -53.20 -40.44
N LYS A 1080 134.50 -53.74 -41.53
CA LYS A 1080 134.67 -55.16 -41.91
C LYS A 1080 135.80 -55.43 -42.93
N ILE A 1081 136.58 -54.43 -43.35
CA ILE A 1081 137.58 -54.58 -44.42
C ILE A 1081 139.05 -54.33 -43.98
N SER A 1082 139.35 -53.85 -42.77
CA SER A 1082 140.74 -53.43 -42.44
C SER A 1082 141.38 -53.92 -41.13
N GLY A 1083 140.85 -54.97 -40.46
CA GLY A 1083 141.60 -55.78 -39.48
C GLY A 1083 142.49 -55.07 -38.44
N ARG A 1084 142.02 -54.02 -37.75
CA ARG A 1084 142.76 -53.38 -36.63
C ARG A 1084 141.87 -53.18 -35.40
N SER A 1085 142.44 -53.42 -34.21
CA SER A 1085 141.79 -53.18 -32.91
C SER A 1085 141.64 -51.69 -32.61
N TYR A 1086 140.69 -51.34 -31.74
CA TYR A 1086 140.24 -49.96 -31.43
C TYR A 1086 141.20 -49.11 -30.57
N PHE A 1087 142.47 -49.54 -30.41
CA PHE A 1087 143.51 -48.94 -29.58
C PHE A 1087 143.20 -48.85 -28.07
N PHE A 1088 143.59 -49.90 -27.34
CA PHE A 1088 144.57 -49.69 -26.27
C PHE A 1088 145.95 -49.96 -26.88
N SER A 1089 146.93 -49.09 -26.63
CA SER A 1089 148.28 -49.57 -26.34
C SER A 1089 148.62 -49.17 -24.89
N SER A 1090 148.67 -50.19 -24.04
CA SER A 1090 149.42 -50.29 -22.78
C SER A 1090 149.27 -49.17 -21.73
N ALA A 1091 148.23 -49.28 -20.89
CA ALA A 1091 148.30 -49.10 -19.43
C ALA A 1091 147.01 -49.66 -18.79
N GLU A 1092 147.13 -50.67 -17.93
CA GLU A 1092 146.04 -51.32 -17.20
C GLU A 1092 145.47 -50.42 -16.08
N VAL A 1093 144.53 -49.53 -16.39
CA VAL A 1093 143.58 -48.98 -15.40
C VAL A 1093 142.24 -48.66 -16.09
N LYS A 1094 141.14 -49.28 -15.65
CA LYS A 1094 139.76 -48.93 -16.05
C LYS A 1094 139.41 -47.51 -15.60
N THR A 1095 138.77 -46.71 -16.46
CA THR A 1095 138.33 -45.34 -16.09
C THR A 1095 136.83 -45.28 -15.78
N THR A 1096 136.47 -44.37 -14.87
CA THR A 1096 135.17 -44.20 -14.20
C THR A 1096 133.95 -44.05 -15.12
N ARG A 1097 134.12 -43.88 -16.44
CA ARG A 1097 133.02 -43.76 -17.42
C ARG A 1097 132.59 -45.07 -18.06
N GLU A 1098 133.38 -46.14 -17.97
CA GLU A 1098 132.90 -47.50 -18.32
C GLU A 1098 131.85 -47.98 -17.30
N GLN A 1099 131.96 -47.55 -16.04
CA GLN A 1099 131.01 -47.90 -14.97
C GLN A 1099 129.64 -47.20 -15.11
N ASP A 1100 129.59 -45.95 -15.59
CA ASP A 1100 128.33 -45.22 -15.78
C ASP A 1100 127.52 -45.73 -16.98
N PHE A 1101 128.19 -46.15 -18.05
CA PHE A 1101 127.55 -46.71 -19.25
C PHE A 1101 126.98 -48.12 -19.00
N ASP A 1102 127.70 -48.95 -18.24
CA ASP A 1102 127.21 -50.28 -17.81
C ASP A 1102 126.03 -50.18 -16.83
N SER A 1103 125.90 -49.08 -16.07
CA SER A 1103 124.78 -48.85 -15.15
C SER A 1103 123.45 -48.52 -15.86
N LEU A 1104 123.52 -47.88 -17.03
CA LEU A 1104 122.36 -47.56 -17.87
C LEU A 1104 121.85 -48.79 -18.64
N LEU A 1105 122.75 -49.69 -19.04
CA LEU A 1105 122.40 -50.95 -19.72
C LEU A 1105 121.86 -52.03 -18.76
N ASN A 1106 122.30 -52.07 -17.50
CA ASN A 1106 121.85 -53.08 -16.52
C ASN A 1106 120.48 -52.80 -15.89
N LYS A 1107 119.86 -51.64 -16.13
CA LYS A 1107 118.50 -51.33 -15.61
C LYS A 1107 117.36 -51.88 -16.47
N GLU A 1108 117.64 -52.51 -17.61
CA GLU A 1108 116.63 -53.01 -18.56
C GLU A 1108 116.32 -54.52 -18.46
N GLN A 1109 116.95 -55.30 -17.58
CA GLN A 1109 116.65 -56.73 -17.39
C GLN A 1109 115.82 -57.01 -16.12
N LYS A 1110 114.53 -56.66 -16.15
CA LYS A 1110 113.40 -57.38 -15.49
C LYS A 1110 112.07 -56.66 -15.76
N LYS A 1111 111.50 -56.93 -16.94
CA LYS A 1111 110.05 -56.87 -17.24
C LYS A 1111 109.74 -57.90 -18.33
N THR A 1112 109.02 -58.94 -17.93
CA THR A 1112 108.04 -59.73 -18.69
C THR A 1112 106.68 -59.36 -18.07
N ASP A 1113 105.51 -59.29 -18.71
CA ASP A 1113 105.00 -59.66 -20.03
C ASP A 1113 103.75 -58.78 -20.33
N GLU A 1114 103.19 -58.95 -21.54
CA GLU A 1114 101.86 -58.52 -22.06
C GLU A 1114 101.73 -57.05 -22.53
N GLU A 1115 101.20 -56.68 -23.70
CA GLU A 1115 100.75 -57.38 -24.92
C GLU A 1115 100.66 -56.32 -26.06
N SER A 1116 100.99 -56.73 -27.30
CA SER A 1116 100.78 -56.12 -28.66
C SER A 1116 100.37 -54.64 -28.81
N ALA A 1117 101.05 -53.79 -29.60
CA ALA A 1117 101.22 -53.91 -31.06
C ALA A 1117 102.47 -53.15 -31.64
N GLU A 1118 102.84 -53.55 -32.86
CA GLU A 1118 104.06 -53.41 -33.70
C GLU A 1118 104.54 -51.97 -34.11
N THR A 1119 105.80 -51.62 -34.48
CA THR A 1119 107.22 -51.98 -34.20
C THR A 1119 108.17 -50.92 -34.83
N LEU A 1120 109.43 -50.79 -34.32
CA LEU A 1120 110.74 -50.55 -35.02
C LEU A 1120 111.80 -50.27 -33.91
N PHE A 1121 112.45 -51.23 -33.24
CA PHE A 1121 113.25 -52.36 -33.73
C PHE A 1121 113.39 -53.48 -32.68
N LYS A 1122 113.20 -54.74 -33.08
CA LYS A 1122 114.23 -55.79 -32.93
C LYS A 1122 113.82 -57.04 -33.71
N ARG A 1123 114.73 -57.52 -34.56
CA ARG A 1123 115.30 -58.86 -34.46
C ARG A 1123 116.60 -58.89 -35.27
N PRO A 1124 117.64 -59.54 -34.74
CA PRO A 1124 118.41 -60.46 -35.56
C PRO A 1124 118.22 -61.89 -35.03
N PHE A 1125 117.88 -62.77 -35.98
CA PHE A 1125 118.22 -64.19 -36.11
C PHE A 1125 118.17 -65.14 -34.90
N SER A 1126 117.34 -66.16 -35.06
CA SER A 1126 117.70 -67.56 -34.79
C SER A 1126 117.07 -68.41 -35.92
N GLY A 1127 117.89 -69.19 -36.62
CA GLY A 1127 117.44 -70.09 -37.69
C GLY A 1127 116.95 -71.44 -37.15
N GLU A 1128 115.97 -72.00 -37.84
CA GLU A 1128 116.16 -73.20 -38.67
C GLU A 1128 116.00 -72.81 -40.14
#